data_AF-A0A0F7N7J9-F1
#
_entry.id   AF-A0A0F7N7J9-F1
#
_cell.length_a   1.000
_cell.length_b   1.000
_cell.length_c   1.000
_cell.angle_alpha   90.00
_cell.angle_beta   90.00
_cell.angle_gamma   90.00
#
_symmetry.space_group_name_H-M   'P 1'
#
loop_
_entity.id
_entity.type
_entity.pdbx_description
1 polymer ?
#
loop_
_entity_poly.entity_id
_entity_poly.type
_entity_poly.pdbx_seq_one_letter_code
_entity_poly.pdbx_strand_id
1 'polypeptide(L)'
;MGPQPKHRRILLALTAAATVAAGAALPAGPAAAAEIPVGRGSYSDTRPPGTSGPVDNAGQPVTPKVTERVADRPVPTNDWWSSLAFQRAADNPYSLPMFGHPLSYRAVAGGLEVGYATEHVVVGGGVQYEFQHKADLTLGVAGLNAPDARADGWSDWTVSPYWSGGGRTLRATIGHGSPYVYAEATGGAAQITAAAAPQVFADDGNALGITVGGKHYALFAPTGSDWTVSGSTLSADLGGKDYYSVAVLPDPGAFETFSRYAFSFVTGSRVDWDYAQDQGRMNATYTLQTEAREGTETGTLQALYPHQWKHTSDQLTAYEYVSPRGTMKVREGASFTTSQDVTGVLPALPKSGGVDQGRLTAFVNEVADTAAVGRADTYWTGKALGRLAQVVPLADQVGAAQARDKILGVMKARLEEWFTAGGETEFSYDAVWKTLTGYPASYGSDTELNDHHFHYGYYVMAAAVVAQYDPAWAADAAWGGMVRELIADAANPARDGDRYPFLRGFDVYAGHSWAAGHAGFAAGNNQEASSESVNLSAGLIMFGAATGDTELRDLGVYLLTTESEAVRNYWFDADEDAFPADFQHNTLGMVWSAGGAHATWWTGNPEEIHGINVLPVTGASLHLARDKAAIDRNLAEMERENGGPAVEWRELLWEFQALSDPAAARAAYAAGGGGTYAPEAGESWAHVYHWIHTLAATGAPDPTVTADSPTAAVFAAGGTRTYAAHNYGATDQTVTFSDGKTLRVPARSSTTETG
;
A
#
# COMPACT_ATOMS: atom_id res chain seq x y z
N MET A 1 -8.45 -52.40 -58.78
CA MET A 1 -7.03 -52.15 -59.09
C MET A 1 -6.38 -51.51 -57.86
N GLY A 2 -5.36 -52.16 -57.30
CA GLY A 2 -4.57 -51.64 -56.16
C GLY A 2 -3.53 -50.60 -56.59
N PRO A 3 -2.50 -50.27 -55.77
CA PRO A 3 -1.97 -51.05 -54.64
C PRO A 3 -1.66 -50.26 -53.33
N GLN A 4 -1.42 -51.03 -52.25
CA GLN A 4 -0.75 -50.61 -51.00
C GLN A 4 0.79 -50.54 -51.15
N PRO A 5 1.57 -50.12 -50.12
CA PRO A 5 1.99 -51.00 -48.99
C PRO A 5 1.95 -50.33 -47.60
N LYS A 6 1.39 -50.94 -46.55
CA LYS A 6 2.01 -51.81 -45.51
C LYS A 6 3.14 -51.19 -44.68
N HIS A 7 2.93 -51.07 -43.36
CA HIS A 7 3.80 -51.70 -42.34
C HIS A 7 3.05 -52.00 -41.03
N ARG A 8 3.36 -53.19 -40.49
CA ARG A 8 2.84 -53.89 -39.30
C ARG A 8 3.23 -53.22 -37.97
N ARG A 9 2.46 -53.46 -36.90
CA ARG A 9 2.90 -54.18 -35.67
C ARG A 9 1.71 -54.38 -34.70
N ILE A 10 1.24 -55.63 -34.54
CA ILE A 10 1.37 -56.53 -33.38
C ILE A 10 0.24 -56.33 -32.34
N LEU A 11 -0.74 -57.24 -32.43
CA LEU A 11 -1.69 -57.58 -31.37
C LEU A 11 -1.02 -58.65 -30.49
N LEU A 12 -0.96 -58.44 -29.18
CA LEU A 12 -0.73 -59.52 -28.21
C LEU A 12 -1.81 -59.42 -27.13
N ALA A 13 -2.75 -60.36 -27.17
CA ALA A 13 -3.70 -60.62 -26.11
C ALA A 13 -3.02 -61.48 -25.05
N LEU A 14 -3.11 -61.09 -23.78
CA LEU A 14 -2.73 -61.94 -22.64
C LEU A 14 -3.70 -61.67 -21.48
N THR A 15 -4.64 -62.62 -21.37
CA THR A 15 -5.17 -63.27 -20.16
C THR A 15 -5.25 -62.46 -18.86
N ALA A 16 -6.51 -62.29 -18.42
CA ALA A 16 -6.88 -61.99 -17.05
C ALA A 16 -6.38 -63.07 -16.07
N ALA A 17 -5.67 -62.63 -15.03
CA ALA A 17 -5.48 -63.37 -13.80
C ALA A 17 -5.77 -62.42 -12.64
N ALA A 18 -6.92 -62.62 -11.99
CA ALA A 18 -7.30 -61.93 -10.77
C ALA A 18 -6.34 -62.34 -9.65
N THR A 19 -5.59 -61.38 -9.10
CA THR A 19 -4.85 -61.56 -7.85
C THR A 19 -5.41 -60.57 -6.85
N VAL A 20 -6.22 -61.08 -5.92
CA VAL A 20 -6.65 -60.35 -4.73
C VAL A 20 -5.42 -60.25 -3.81
N ALA A 21 -4.70 -59.14 -3.91
CA ALA A 21 -3.74 -58.75 -2.89
C ALA A 21 -4.48 -57.86 -1.89
N ALA A 22 -4.71 -58.39 -0.68
CA ALA A 22 -5.13 -57.61 0.46
C ALA A 22 -4.04 -56.58 0.76
N GLY A 23 -4.20 -55.37 0.22
CA GLY A 23 -3.41 -54.22 0.60
C GLY A 23 -3.80 -53.84 2.02
N ALA A 24 -2.94 -54.17 2.99
CA ALA A 24 -2.99 -53.52 4.28
C ALA A 24 -2.90 -52.00 4.02
N ALA A 25 -3.97 -51.28 4.32
CA ALA A 25 -3.94 -49.83 4.37
C ALA A 25 -2.94 -49.44 5.47
N LEU A 26 -1.70 -49.17 5.06
CA LEU A 26 -0.79 -48.40 5.89
C LEU A 26 -1.48 -47.05 6.13
N PRO A 27 -1.59 -46.58 7.39
CA PRO A 27 -2.06 -45.23 7.62
C PRO A 27 -1.17 -44.30 6.80
N ALA A 28 -1.77 -43.42 6.00
CA ALA A 28 -1.04 -42.33 5.37
C ALA A 28 -0.30 -41.60 6.50
N GLY A 29 1.02 -41.65 6.49
CA GLY A 29 1.82 -40.76 7.34
C GLY A 29 1.42 -39.32 7.02
N PRO A 30 1.59 -38.37 7.95
CA PRO A 30 1.36 -36.96 7.65
C PRO A 30 2.15 -36.63 6.37
N ALA A 31 1.48 -36.08 5.36
CA ALA A 31 2.14 -35.62 4.16
C ALA A 31 3.22 -34.61 4.59
N ALA A 32 4.48 -34.89 4.27
CA ALA A 32 5.55 -33.94 4.52
C ALA A 32 5.29 -32.70 3.63
N ALA A 33 5.52 -31.50 4.17
CA ALA A 33 5.47 -30.26 3.40
C ALA A 33 6.33 -30.41 2.15
N ALA A 34 5.80 -30.05 0.98
CA ALA A 34 6.61 -30.05 -0.23
C ALA A 34 7.47 -28.77 -0.24
N GLU A 35 8.77 -28.95 -0.45
CA GLU A 35 9.67 -27.85 -0.75
C GLU A 35 9.51 -27.49 -2.23
N ILE A 36 9.06 -26.26 -2.50
CA ILE A 36 8.92 -25.75 -3.85
C ILE A 36 10.19 -24.97 -4.22
N PRO A 37 11.02 -25.47 -5.15
CA PRO A 37 12.29 -24.83 -5.48
C PRO A 37 12.08 -23.55 -6.30
N VAL A 38 12.84 -22.51 -5.95
CA VAL A 38 12.89 -21.23 -6.66
C VAL A 38 14.35 -20.81 -6.79
N GLY A 39 14.94 -21.05 -7.97
CA GLY A 39 16.37 -20.87 -8.16
C GLY A 39 17.18 -21.79 -7.25
N ARG A 40 18.02 -21.21 -6.38
CA ARG A 40 18.78 -21.90 -5.33
C ARG A 40 18.05 -21.98 -3.99
N GLY A 41 16.95 -21.25 -3.85
CA GLY A 41 16.11 -21.26 -2.66
C GLY A 41 14.87 -22.12 -2.81
N SER A 42 13.98 -22.03 -1.83
CA SER A 42 12.68 -22.69 -1.80
C SER A 42 11.73 -22.01 -0.80
N TYR A 43 10.44 -22.27 -0.97
CA TYR A 43 9.41 -22.06 0.05
C TYR A 43 8.66 -23.38 0.32
N SER A 44 8.01 -23.50 1.47
CA SER A 44 7.16 -24.66 1.78
C SER A 44 5.71 -24.43 1.33
N ASP A 45 5.01 -25.47 0.87
CA ASP A 45 3.57 -25.40 0.53
C ASP A 45 2.63 -25.67 1.71
N THR A 46 3.21 -25.97 2.87
CA THR A 46 2.53 -26.25 4.12
C THR A 46 3.26 -25.51 5.23
N ARG A 47 2.50 -24.80 6.08
CA ARG A 47 3.07 -24.04 7.19
C ARG A 47 3.88 -24.92 8.15
N PRO A 48 4.98 -24.41 8.73
CA PRO A 48 5.75 -25.15 9.72
C PRO A 48 4.91 -25.63 10.91
N PRO A 49 5.19 -26.82 11.47
CA PRO A 49 4.42 -27.36 12.60
C PRO A 49 4.37 -26.41 13.81
N GLY A 50 3.18 -26.23 14.39
CA GLY A 50 2.98 -25.37 15.56
C GLY A 50 2.77 -23.89 15.25
N THR A 51 2.78 -23.50 13.98
CA THR A 51 2.44 -22.15 13.52
C THR A 51 0.95 -22.04 13.15
N SER A 52 0.47 -20.80 13.02
CA SER A 52 -0.92 -20.50 12.66
C SER A 52 -0.96 -19.76 11.33
N GLY A 53 -2.08 -19.87 10.60
CA GLY A 53 -2.38 -18.99 9.47
C GLY A 53 -3.49 -18.02 9.85
N PRO A 54 -4.20 -17.43 8.87
CA PRO A 54 -5.24 -16.45 9.14
C PRO A 54 -6.36 -16.97 10.05
N VAL A 55 -6.68 -16.20 11.09
CA VAL A 55 -7.71 -16.53 12.11
C VAL A 55 -8.62 -15.34 12.46
N ASP A 56 -9.82 -15.66 12.95
CA ASP A 56 -10.72 -14.67 13.56
C ASP A 56 -10.26 -14.25 14.98
N ASN A 57 -10.99 -13.33 15.60
CA ASN A 57 -10.71 -12.80 16.94
C ASN A 57 -10.94 -13.82 18.07
N ALA A 58 -11.51 -14.99 17.75
CA ALA A 58 -11.62 -16.15 18.63
C ALA A 58 -10.55 -17.21 18.35
N GLY A 59 -9.58 -16.91 17.47
CA GLY A 59 -8.48 -17.81 17.11
C GLY A 59 -8.91 -18.98 16.21
N GLN A 60 -10.09 -18.91 15.58
CA GLN A 60 -10.55 -19.93 14.64
C GLN A 60 -10.02 -19.65 13.23
N PRO A 61 -9.54 -20.67 12.49
CA PRO A 61 -9.10 -20.48 11.12
C PRO A 61 -10.19 -19.90 10.22
N VAL A 62 -9.82 -18.92 9.39
CA VAL A 62 -10.72 -18.31 8.42
C VAL A 62 -10.21 -18.51 6.99
N THR A 63 -11.15 -18.48 6.04
CA THR A 63 -10.86 -18.50 4.60
C THR A 63 -11.52 -17.31 3.93
N PRO A 64 -11.07 -16.90 2.73
CA PRO A 64 -11.69 -15.81 2.00
C PRO A 64 -13.20 -15.97 1.82
N LYS A 65 -13.96 -14.94 2.19
CA LYS A 65 -15.42 -14.87 1.98
C LYS A 65 -15.76 -14.34 0.59
N VAL A 66 -15.63 -15.23 -0.38
CA VAL A 66 -15.91 -14.95 -1.79
C VAL A 66 -17.06 -15.82 -2.32
N THR A 67 -17.65 -15.40 -3.44
CA THR A 67 -18.58 -16.23 -4.22
C THR A 67 -17.83 -17.21 -5.13
N GLU A 68 -18.54 -18.21 -5.67
CA GLU A 68 -17.96 -19.18 -6.61
C GLU A 68 -17.40 -18.51 -7.89
N ARG A 69 -17.89 -17.31 -8.24
CA ARG A 69 -17.44 -16.55 -9.42
C ARG A 69 -15.96 -16.19 -9.36
N VAL A 70 -15.43 -16.02 -8.15
CA VAL A 70 -14.07 -15.50 -7.91
C VAL A 70 -13.28 -16.36 -6.92
N ALA A 71 -13.73 -17.60 -6.67
CA ALA A 71 -13.11 -18.51 -5.71
C ALA A 71 -11.63 -18.80 -6.01
N ASP A 72 -11.24 -18.82 -7.29
CA ASP A 72 -9.86 -19.08 -7.72
C ASP A 72 -9.04 -17.80 -7.91
N ARG A 73 -9.60 -16.60 -7.69
CA ARG A 73 -8.85 -15.35 -7.82
C ARG A 73 -8.15 -15.03 -6.49
N PRO A 74 -6.86 -14.60 -6.50
CA PRO A 74 -6.23 -14.04 -5.31
C PRO A 74 -7.03 -12.85 -4.78
N VAL A 75 -7.60 -13.03 -3.58
CA VAL A 75 -8.38 -11.98 -2.93
C VAL A 75 -7.43 -10.91 -2.38
N PRO A 76 -7.68 -9.63 -2.66
CA PRO A 76 -6.98 -8.55 -1.98
C PRO A 76 -7.21 -8.63 -0.46
N THR A 77 -6.10 -8.59 0.26
CA THR A 77 -6.01 -8.33 1.69
C THR A 77 -5.37 -6.96 1.86
N ASN A 78 -5.40 -6.36 3.05
CA ASN A 78 -4.76 -5.05 3.26
C ASN A 78 -5.37 -3.96 2.36
N ASP A 79 -6.70 -3.93 2.29
CA ASP A 79 -7.46 -3.01 1.45
C ASP A 79 -8.59 -2.37 2.27
N TRP A 80 -9.17 -1.26 1.82
CA TRP A 80 -10.22 -0.51 2.53
C TRP A 80 -11.52 -1.31 2.73
N TRP A 81 -11.69 -2.39 1.96
CA TRP A 81 -12.85 -3.27 1.97
C TRP A 81 -12.56 -4.69 2.49
N SER A 82 -11.33 -4.99 2.94
CA SER A 82 -10.94 -6.37 3.28
C SER A 82 -11.82 -7.03 4.34
N SER A 83 -12.51 -6.27 5.20
CA SER A 83 -13.43 -6.84 6.20
C SER A 83 -14.64 -7.56 5.60
N LEU A 84 -14.95 -7.33 4.32
CA LEU A 84 -15.95 -8.09 3.57
C LEU A 84 -15.47 -9.53 3.27
N ALA A 85 -14.18 -9.67 2.92
CA ALA A 85 -13.57 -10.94 2.53
C ALA A 85 -12.88 -11.66 3.71
N PHE A 86 -12.47 -10.95 4.75
CA PHE A 86 -11.83 -11.47 5.94
C PHE A 86 -12.76 -11.30 7.16
N GLN A 87 -13.31 -12.41 7.64
CA GLN A 87 -14.17 -12.41 8.83
C GLN A 87 -13.35 -12.35 10.12
N ARG A 88 -12.89 -11.15 10.49
CA ARG A 88 -12.14 -10.96 11.74
C ARG A 88 -13.02 -11.18 12.98
N ALA A 89 -14.28 -10.74 12.94
CA ALA A 89 -15.22 -10.91 14.03
C ALA A 89 -16.05 -12.19 13.83
N ALA A 90 -15.86 -13.19 14.69
CA ALA A 90 -16.49 -14.51 14.56
C ALA A 90 -18.04 -14.45 14.49
N ASP A 91 -18.65 -13.47 15.16
CA ASP A 91 -20.10 -13.27 15.26
C ASP A 91 -20.69 -12.35 14.18
N ASN A 92 -19.86 -11.75 13.33
CA ASN A 92 -20.30 -10.88 12.23
C ASN A 92 -20.03 -11.52 10.86
N PRO A 93 -21.03 -12.18 10.23
CA PRO A 93 -20.87 -12.80 8.92
C PRO A 93 -20.96 -11.82 7.74
N TYR A 94 -20.92 -10.50 7.98
CA TYR A 94 -21.00 -9.48 6.93
C TYR A 94 -19.66 -8.74 6.77
N SER A 95 -19.62 -7.42 6.93
CA SER A 95 -18.40 -6.62 6.96
C SER A 95 -18.38 -5.74 8.22
N LEU A 96 -17.21 -5.18 8.53
CA LEU A 96 -17.12 -3.98 9.34
C LEU A 96 -17.20 -2.74 8.43
N PRO A 97 -17.22 -1.50 8.98
CA PRO A 97 -17.24 -0.30 8.14
C PRO A 97 -16.11 -0.29 7.10
N MET A 98 -16.45 0.02 5.86
CA MET A 98 -15.55 0.16 4.71
C MET A 98 -15.68 1.59 4.18
N PHE A 99 -14.59 2.24 3.80
CA PHE A 99 -14.58 3.67 3.50
C PHE A 99 -14.06 3.93 2.09
N GLY A 100 -14.97 4.09 1.12
CA GLY A 100 -14.59 4.43 -0.26
C GLY A 100 -14.38 5.94 -0.46
N HIS A 101 -15.06 6.79 0.31
CA HIS A 101 -15.11 8.24 0.14
C HIS A 101 -15.60 8.73 -1.26
N PRO A 102 -16.58 9.63 -1.30
CA PRO A 102 -17.23 10.30 -0.17
C PRO A 102 -18.09 9.37 0.69
N LEU A 103 -18.49 8.21 0.15
CA LEU A 103 -19.32 7.24 0.84
C LEU A 103 -18.54 6.30 1.77
N SER A 104 -19.16 5.95 2.88
CA SER A 104 -18.80 4.83 3.75
C SER A 104 -19.89 3.76 3.67
N TYR A 105 -19.51 2.52 3.92
CA TYR A 105 -20.34 1.34 3.66
C TYR A 105 -20.26 0.35 4.81
N ARG A 106 -21.32 -0.44 5.02
CA ARG A 106 -21.27 -1.64 5.86
C ARG A 106 -22.26 -2.69 5.36
N ALA A 107 -21.79 -3.90 5.14
CA ALA A 107 -22.68 -5.00 4.78
C ALA A 107 -23.45 -5.47 6.02
N VAL A 108 -24.77 -5.69 5.85
CA VAL A 108 -25.68 -6.21 6.88
C VAL A 108 -26.64 -7.23 6.25
N ALA A 109 -27.45 -7.91 7.07
CA ALA A 109 -28.38 -8.95 6.60
C ALA A 109 -29.36 -8.47 5.52
N GLY A 110 -29.82 -7.22 5.62
CA GLY A 110 -30.78 -6.60 4.72
C GLY A 110 -30.18 -5.96 3.47
N GLY A 111 -28.85 -5.95 3.32
CA GLY A 111 -28.16 -5.35 2.18
C GLY A 111 -26.97 -4.46 2.60
N LEU A 112 -26.82 -3.33 1.93
CA LEU A 112 -25.68 -2.42 2.10
C LEU A 112 -26.10 -1.14 2.82
N GLU A 113 -25.57 -0.92 4.03
CA GLU A 113 -25.61 0.42 4.63
C GLU A 113 -24.66 1.35 3.89
N VAL A 114 -25.12 2.57 3.64
CA VAL A 114 -24.40 3.66 2.96
C VAL A 114 -24.52 4.91 3.82
N GLY A 115 -23.41 5.63 3.98
CA GLY A 115 -23.37 6.87 4.75
C GLY A 115 -22.40 7.89 4.20
N TYR A 116 -22.68 9.17 4.39
CA TYR A 116 -21.78 10.28 4.08
C TYR A 116 -21.54 11.17 5.30
N ALA A 117 -20.52 10.82 6.09
CA ALA A 117 -20.12 11.59 7.25
C ALA A 117 -19.38 12.87 6.81
N THR A 118 -19.96 14.04 7.12
CA THR A 118 -19.32 15.35 6.90
C THR A 118 -18.81 15.99 8.18
N GLU A 119 -19.17 15.41 9.33
CA GLU A 119 -18.76 15.88 10.64
C GLU A 119 -17.75 14.92 11.20
N HIS A 120 -16.62 15.44 11.66
CA HIS A 120 -15.65 14.67 12.43
C HIS A 120 -16.00 14.71 13.93
N VAL A 121 -15.43 13.76 14.66
CA VAL A 121 -15.35 13.79 16.11
C VAL A 121 -13.90 13.64 16.53
N VAL A 122 -13.48 14.40 17.54
CA VAL A 122 -12.18 14.19 18.19
C VAL A 122 -12.38 13.30 19.41
N VAL A 123 -11.69 12.16 19.44
CA VAL A 123 -11.81 11.10 20.43
C VAL A 123 -10.44 10.78 21.06
N GLY A 124 -10.36 9.76 21.91
CA GLY A 124 -9.09 9.33 22.52
C GLY A 124 -8.46 10.35 23.47
N GLY A 125 -9.20 11.37 23.92
CA GLY A 125 -8.64 12.45 24.72
C GLY A 125 -7.97 13.56 23.91
N GLY A 126 -8.23 13.66 22.61
CA GLY A 126 -7.67 14.69 21.72
C GLY A 126 -6.76 14.15 20.62
N VAL A 127 -6.35 12.89 20.72
CA VAL A 127 -5.30 12.29 19.89
C VAL A 127 -5.80 11.61 18.63
N GLN A 128 -7.11 11.56 18.38
CA GLN A 128 -7.65 10.95 17.17
C GLN A 128 -8.86 11.72 16.66
N TYR A 129 -8.94 11.94 15.35
CA TYR A 129 -10.15 12.44 14.69
C TYR A 129 -10.74 11.38 13.75
N GLU A 130 -12.07 11.29 13.70
CA GLU A 130 -12.79 10.30 12.88
C GLU A 130 -14.04 10.91 12.23
N PHE A 131 -14.26 10.59 10.95
CA PHE A 131 -15.55 10.70 10.28
C PHE A 131 -16.20 9.31 10.27
N GLN A 132 -16.87 8.98 11.37
CA GLN A 132 -17.38 7.64 11.61
C GLN A 132 -18.48 7.25 10.62
N HIS A 133 -18.47 5.98 10.19
CA HIS A 133 -19.58 5.42 9.42
C HIS A 133 -20.88 5.50 10.22
N LYS A 134 -21.90 6.09 9.60
CA LYS A 134 -23.29 6.11 10.06
C LYS A 134 -24.18 5.80 8.88
N ALA A 135 -25.06 4.80 9.01
CA ALA A 135 -25.98 4.46 7.94
C ALA A 135 -26.99 5.60 7.75
N ASP A 136 -26.92 6.30 6.62
CA ASP A 136 -27.95 7.23 6.17
C ASP A 136 -29.05 6.47 5.43
N LEU A 137 -28.64 5.47 4.63
CA LEU A 137 -29.48 4.58 3.85
C LEU A 137 -29.05 3.12 4.02
N THR A 138 -29.99 2.18 3.95
CA THR A 138 -29.72 0.75 3.74
C THR A 138 -30.33 0.33 2.41
N LEU A 139 -29.49 0.02 1.43
CA LEU A 139 -29.85 -0.41 0.08
C LEU A 139 -30.07 -1.92 0.06
N GLY A 140 -31.25 -2.35 -0.39
CA GLY A 140 -31.66 -3.74 -0.34
C GLY A 140 -32.71 -4.13 -1.37
N VAL A 141 -33.28 -5.30 -1.14
CA VAL A 141 -34.41 -5.86 -1.90
C VAL A 141 -35.51 -6.22 -0.91
N ALA A 142 -36.77 -5.98 -1.25
CA ALA A 142 -37.89 -6.25 -0.37
C ALA A 142 -37.90 -7.71 0.14
N GLY A 143 -37.74 -7.87 1.46
CA GLY A 143 -37.66 -9.17 2.13
C GLY A 143 -36.31 -9.88 2.03
N LEU A 144 -35.24 -9.19 1.62
CA LEU A 144 -33.87 -9.71 1.71
C LEU A 144 -33.49 -9.89 3.18
N ASN A 145 -33.00 -11.07 3.50
CA ASN A 145 -32.41 -11.42 4.79
C ASN A 145 -31.36 -12.50 4.52
N ALA A 146 -30.19 -12.07 4.07
CA ALA A 146 -29.08 -12.97 3.75
C ALA A 146 -28.36 -13.40 5.03
N PRO A 147 -27.85 -14.64 5.09
CA PRO A 147 -27.10 -15.12 6.26
C PRO A 147 -25.68 -14.53 6.34
N ASP A 148 -25.13 -14.06 5.22
CA ASP A 148 -23.80 -13.49 5.07
C ASP A 148 -23.75 -12.47 3.92
N ALA A 149 -22.60 -11.81 3.79
CA ALA A 149 -22.20 -11.07 2.60
C ALA A 149 -20.82 -11.55 2.14
N ARG A 150 -20.58 -11.54 0.83
CA ARG A 150 -19.36 -12.05 0.19
C ARG A 150 -18.86 -11.09 -0.88
N ALA A 151 -17.55 -11.09 -1.15
CA ALA A 151 -17.02 -10.43 -2.33
C ALA A 151 -17.30 -11.29 -3.59
N ASP A 152 -17.91 -10.69 -4.61
CA ASP A 152 -18.25 -11.35 -5.88
C ASP A 152 -17.40 -10.88 -7.07
N GLY A 153 -16.68 -9.79 -6.89
CA GLY A 153 -15.75 -9.25 -7.88
C GLY A 153 -15.03 -8.02 -7.35
N TRP A 154 -13.88 -7.73 -7.93
CA TRP A 154 -13.09 -6.53 -7.64
C TRP A 154 -12.19 -6.20 -8.82
N SER A 155 -11.71 -4.97 -8.81
CA SER A 155 -10.63 -4.45 -9.65
C SER A 155 -9.78 -3.50 -8.79
N ASP A 156 -9.00 -2.61 -9.39
CA ASP A 156 -7.93 -1.89 -8.67
C ASP A 156 -8.41 -1.05 -7.46
N TRP A 157 -9.59 -0.43 -7.48
CA TRP A 157 -10.16 0.30 -6.33
C TRP A 157 -11.68 0.19 -6.20
N THR A 158 -12.30 -0.80 -6.85
CA THR A 158 -13.74 -1.10 -6.74
C THR A 158 -13.96 -2.54 -6.33
N VAL A 159 -14.98 -2.79 -5.51
CA VAL A 159 -15.42 -4.12 -5.10
C VAL A 159 -16.93 -4.29 -5.32
N SER A 160 -17.34 -5.54 -5.52
CA SER A 160 -18.75 -5.92 -5.61
C SER A 160 -19.18 -6.84 -4.47
N PRO A 161 -19.76 -6.30 -3.38
CA PRO A 161 -20.39 -7.10 -2.34
C PRO A 161 -21.66 -7.79 -2.85
N TYR A 162 -21.91 -9.00 -2.35
CA TYR A 162 -23.02 -9.86 -2.77
C TYR A 162 -23.76 -10.49 -1.59
N TRP A 163 -25.08 -10.53 -1.71
CA TRP A 163 -26.01 -11.14 -0.75
C TRP A 163 -26.94 -12.11 -1.48
N SER A 164 -27.24 -13.24 -0.85
CA SER A 164 -28.25 -14.19 -1.30
C SER A 164 -29.03 -14.73 -0.10
N GLY A 165 -30.35 -14.56 -0.11
CA GLY A 165 -31.19 -14.95 1.02
C GLY A 165 -32.67 -14.93 0.68
N GLY A 166 -33.40 -15.98 1.09
CA GLY A 166 -34.85 -16.06 0.92
C GLY A 166 -35.32 -15.99 -0.54
N GLY A 167 -34.51 -16.41 -1.51
CA GLY A 167 -34.83 -16.31 -2.95
C GLY A 167 -34.66 -14.91 -3.55
N ARG A 168 -34.00 -13.99 -2.84
CA ARG A 168 -33.56 -12.69 -3.36
C ARG A 168 -32.04 -12.64 -3.45
N THR A 169 -31.54 -11.79 -4.33
CA THR A 169 -30.12 -11.47 -4.44
C THR A 169 -29.91 -9.97 -4.54
N LEU A 170 -28.79 -9.50 -3.99
CA LEU A 170 -28.29 -8.15 -4.19
C LEU A 170 -26.80 -8.25 -4.54
N ARG A 171 -26.36 -7.53 -5.56
CA ARG A 171 -24.95 -7.29 -5.87
C ARG A 171 -24.78 -5.78 -5.99
N ALA A 172 -23.87 -5.19 -5.24
CA ALA A 172 -23.54 -3.77 -5.37
C ALA A 172 -22.19 -3.62 -6.08
N THR A 173 -21.92 -2.46 -6.67
CA THR A 173 -20.58 -2.00 -7.03
C THR A 173 -20.30 -0.72 -6.27
N ILE A 174 -19.23 -0.73 -5.48
CA ILE A 174 -18.74 0.38 -4.68
C ILE A 174 -17.24 0.56 -4.93
N GLY A 175 -16.70 1.74 -4.68
CA GLY A 175 -15.29 2.00 -4.90
C GLY A 175 -14.83 3.33 -4.34
N HIS A 176 -13.51 3.49 -4.31
CA HIS A 176 -12.92 4.78 -3.99
C HIS A 176 -13.32 5.87 -4.98
N GLY A 177 -13.58 7.07 -4.49
CA GLY A 177 -13.90 8.24 -5.30
C GLY A 177 -15.23 8.16 -6.05
N SER A 178 -16.02 7.09 -5.87
CA SER A 178 -17.34 6.97 -6.49
C SER A 178 -18.39 7.59 -5.57
N PRO A 179 -19.11 8.64 -6.00
CA PRO A 179 -20.29 9.11 -5.29
C PRO A 179 -21.53 8.23 -5.56
N TYR A 180 -21.41 7.20 -6.42
CA TYR A 180 -22.46 6.26 -6.78
C TYR A 180 -22.28 4.90 -6.10
N VAL A 181 -23.43 4.28 -5.79
CA VAL A 181 -23.58 2.84 -5.61
C VAL A 181 -24.47 2.33 -6.74
N TYR A 182 -23.94 1.40 -7.53
CA TYR A 182 -24.71 0.70 -8.56
C TYR A 182 -25.15 -0.66 -8.03
N ALA A 183 -26.42 -1.01 -8.15
CA ALA A 183 -26.98 -2.24 -7.58
C ALA A 183 -27.66 -3.09 -8.65
N GLU A 184 -27.43 -4.40 -8.58
CA GLU A 184 -28.14 -5.44 -9.30
C GLU A 184 -28.95 -6.26 -8.29
N ALA A 185 -30.26 -6.35 -8.48
CA ALA A 185 -31.21 -6.87 -7.51
C ALA A 185 -32.24 -7.80 -8.17
N THR A 186 -32.47 -8.97 -7.56
CA THR A 186 -33.46 -9.95 -8.06
C THR A 186 -34.35 -10.50 -6.94
N GLY A 187 -35.51 -11.05 -7.32
CA GLY A 187 -36.43 -11.73 -6.39
C GLY A 187 -37.36 -10.80 -5.61
N GLY A 188 -37.34 -9.50 -5.86
CA GLY A 188 -38.22 -8.51 -5.25
C GLY A 188 -38.00 -7.09 -5.78
N ALA A 189 -38.84 -6.15 -5.32
CA ALA A 189 -38.67 -4.73 -5.57
C ALA A 189 -37.39 -4.20 -4.90
N ALA A 190 -36.78 -3.15 -5.46
CA ALA A 190 -35.77 -2.40 -4.74
C ALA A 190 -36.40 -1.82 -3.46
N GLN A 191 -35.65 -1.90 -2.36
CA GLN A 191 -36.08 -1.36 -1.09
C GLN A 191 -34.92 -0.67 -0.41
N ILE A 192 -35.05 0.63 -0.19
CA ILE A 192 -34.09 1.45 0.53
C ILE A 192 -34.73 1.88 1.84
N THR A 193 -34.03 1.70 2.95
CA THR A 193 -34.48 2.20 4.26
C THR A 193 -33.60 3.37 4.67
N ALA A 194 -34.19 4.55 4.81
CA ALA A 194 -33.51 5.73 5.33
C ALA A 194 -33.47 5.72 6.87
N ALA A 195 -32.42 6.32 7.44
CA ALA A 195 -32.26 6.42 8.90
C ALA A 195 -33.39 7.21 9.60
N ALA A 196 -34.03 8.12 8.85
CA ALA A 196 -35.22 8.85 9.24
C ALA A 196 -36.12 9.06 8.01
N ALA A 197 -37.37 9.48 8.23
CA ALA A 197 -38.26 9.85 7.11
C ALA A 197 -37.60 10.98 6.28
N PRO A 198 -37.32 10.74 4.98
CA PRO A 198 -36.61 11.70 4.17
C PRO A 198 -37.49 12.86 3.71
N GLN A 199 -36.88 14.01 3.45
CA GLN A 199 -37.52 15.08 2.69
C GLN A 199 -37.25 14.86 1.19
N VAL A 200 -38.31 14.74 0.39
CA VAL A 200 -38.20 14.71 -1.08
C VAL A 200 -38.03 16.15 -1.60
N PHE A 201 -37.00 16.39 -2.41
CA PHE A 201 -36.77 17.69 -3.06
C PHE A 201 -36.90 17.63 -4.59
N ALA A 202 -36.82 16.43 -5.19
CA ALA A 202 -37.05 16.17 -6.61
C ALA A 202 -37.75 14.81 -6.76
N ASP A 203 -38.70 14.71 -7.68
CA ASP A 203 -39.46 13.49 -7.95
C ASP A 203 -39.89 13.48 -9.42
N ASP A 204 -39.14 12.72 -10.22
CA ASP A 204 -39.40 12.47 -11.64
C ASP A 204 -39.87 11.01 -11.86
N GLY A 205 -40.50 10.42 -10.84
CA GLY A 205 -40.96 9.03 -10.83
C GLY A 205 -39.81 8.04 -10.64
N ASN A 206 -39.14 7.66 -11.72
CA ASN A 206 -38.03 6.70 -11.63
C ASN A 206 -36.74 7.31 -11.06
N ALA A 207 -36.65 8.64 -10.97
CA ALA A 207 -35.56 9.36 -10.31
C ALA A 207 -36.11 10.19 -9.14
N LEU A 208 -35.56 10.00 -7.94
CA LEU A 208 -36.02 10.63 -6.71
C LEU A 208 -34.86 11.30 -5.97
N GLY A 209 -34.96 12.59 -5.71
CA GLY A 209 -34.02 13.37 -4.90
C GLY A 209 -34.50 13.51 -3.47
N ILE A 210 -33.72 13.05 -2.50
CA ILE A 210 -34.06 13.04 -1.08
C ILE A 210 -33.01 13.69 -0.19
N THR A 211 -33.45 14.23 0.94
CA THR A 211 -32.58 14.66 2.05
C THR A 211 -32.87 13.85 3.30
N VAL A 212 -31.85 13.22 3.88
CA VAL A 212 -31.92 12.50 5.17
C VAL A 212 -30.72 12.92 6.02
N GLY A 213 -30.94 13.27 7.29
CA GLY A 213 -29.84 13.70 8.18
C GLY A 213 -29.05 14.91 7.69
N GLY A 214 -29.63 15.76 6.83
CA GLY A 214 -28.94 16.87 6.19
C GLY A 214 -27.99 16.47 5.04
N LYS A 215 -28.05 15.21 4.59
CA LYS A 215 -27.33 14.68 3.42
C LYS A 215 -28.28 14.47 2.26
N HIS A 216 -27.81 14.74 1.06
CA HIS A 216 -28.62 14.72 -0.16
C HIS A 216 -28.28 13.48 -0.98
N TYR A 217 -29.30 12.76 -1.43
CA TYR A 217 -29.15 11.58 -2.27
C TYR A 217 -30.08 11.64 -3.47
N ALA A 218 -29.67 11.04 -4.57
CA ALA A 218 -30.52 10.73 -5.71
C ALA A 218 -30.66 9.21 -5.86
N LEU A 219 -31.88 8.73 -6.04
CA LEU A 219 -32.22 7.32 -6.18
C LEU A 219 -32.78 7.12 -7.59
N PHE A 220 -32.31 6.09 -8.28
CA PHE A 220 -32.67 5.84 -9.68
C PHE A 220 -33.11 4.40 -9.87
N ALA A 221 -34.37 4.23 -10.26
CA ALA A 221 -34.95 2.98 -10.70
C ALA A 221 -35.06 2.94 -12.23
N PRO A 222 -35.22 1.75 -12.85
CA PRO A 222 -35.31 1.63 -14.29
C PRO A 222 -36.44 2.48 -14.89
N THR A 223 -36.25 3.00 -16.11
CA THR A 223 -37.28 3.81 -16.78
C THR A 223 -38.62 3.06 -16.85
N GLY A 224 -39.70 3.74 -16.44
CA GLY A 224 -41.04 3.17 -16.36
C GLY A 224 -41.41 2.59 -14.98
N SER A 225 -40.46 2.57 -14.05
CA SER A 225 -40.69 2.31 -12.62
C SER A 225 -40.96 3.62 -11.87
N ASP A 226 -41.39 3.54 -10.61
CA ASP A 226 -41.66 4.71 -9.78
C ASP A 226 -41.21 4.46 -8.33
N TRP A 227 -40.60 5.47 -7.70
CA TRP A 227 -40.23 5.41 -6.28
C TRP A 227 -41.39 5.83 -5.40
N THR A 228 -41.79 4.93 -4.51
CA THR A 228 -42.78 5.20 -3.46
C THR A 228 -42.08 5.43 -2.12
N VAL A 229 -42.50 6.48 -1.39
CA VAL A 229 -41.99 6.79 -0.05
C VAL A 229 -43.07 6.51 0.99
N SER A 230 -42.78 5.63 1.96
CA SER A 230 -43.66 5.29 3.07
C SER A 230 -42.90 5.30 4.38
N GLY A 231 -43.07 6.39 5.15
CA GLY A 231 -42.26 6.62 6.34
C GLY A 231 -40.78 6.78 5.97
N SER A 232 -39.92 5.89 6.47
CA SER A 232 -38.50 5.83 6.13
C SER A 232 -38.16 4.80 5.05
N THR A 233 -39.15 4.09 4.51
CA THR A 233 -38.94 3.09 3.46
C THR A 233 -39.25 3.68 2.11
N LEU A 234 -38.31 3.52 1.17
CA LEU A 234 -38.43 3.89 -0.23
C LEU A 234 -38.43 2.60 -1.06
N SER A 235 -39.37 2.44 -1.98
CA SER A 235 -39.45 1.23 -2.81
C SER A 235 -39.87 1.53 -4.22
N ALA A 236 -39.21 0.86 -5.16
CA ALA A 236 -39.55 0.86 -6.57
C ALA A 236 -39.60 -0.58 -7.08
N ASP A 237 -40.64 -0.93 -7.83
CA ASP A 237 -40.55 -2.11 -8.67
C ASP A 237 -39.45 -1.90 -9.73
N LEU A 238 -38.85 -2.97 -10.22
CA LEU A 238 -37.75 -2.87 -11.19
C LEU A 238 -38.25 -3.03 -12.64
N GLY A 239 -39.56 -3.01 -12.90
CA GLY A 239 -40.11 -3.08 -14.25
C GLY A 239 -39.71 -4.32 -15.07
N GLY A 240 -39.35 -5.44 -14.40
CA GLY A 240 -38.81 -6.64 -15.05
C GLY A 240 -37.31 -6.56 -15.42
N LYS A 241 -36.64 -5.46 -15.04
CA LYS A 241 -35.18 -5.33 -14.96
C LYS A 241 -34.69 -5.78 -13.59
N ASP A 242 -33.40 -5.64 -13.37
CA ASP A 242 -32.68 -6.14 -12.21
C ASP A 242 -31.67 -5.12 -11.67
N TYR A 243 -31.85 -3.82 -11.89
CA TYR A 243 -30.87 -2.82 -11.47
C TYR A 243 -31.49 -1.54 -10.91
N TYR A 244 -30.77 -0.87 -10.02
CA TYR A 244 -31.04 0.49 -9.56
C TYR A 244 -29.72 1.14 -9.14
N SER A 245 -29.69 2.46 -8.95
CA SER A 245 -28.50 3.14 -8.42
C SER A 245 -28.87 4.22 -7.42
N VAL A 246 -27.91 4.57 -6.58
CA VAL A 246 -28.01 5.64 -5.61
C VAL A 246 -26.76 6.49 -5.71
N ALA A 247 -26.90 7.80 -5.67
CA ALA A 247 -25.78 8.72 -5.56
C ALA A 247 -25.91 9.59 -4.32
N VAL A 248 -24.81 9.85 -3.62
CA VAL A 248 -24.73 11.02 -2.74
C VAL A 248 -24.52 12.26 -3.62
N LEU A 249 -25.20 13.35 -3.28
CA LEU A 249 -25.07 14.63 -3.96
C LEU A 249 -24.35 15.63 -3.06
N PRO A 250 -23.50 16.51 -3.63
CA PRO A 250 -22.88 17.61 -2.89
C PRO A 250 -23.92 18.63 -2.42
N ASP A 251 -24.97 18.86 -3.23
CA ASP A 251 -26.12 19.70 -2.93
C ASP A 251 -27.32 19.30 -3.82
N PRO A 252 -28.56 19.72 -3.50
CA PRO A 252 -29.75 19.36 -4.28
C PRO A 252 -29.73 19.80 -5.75
N GLY A 253 -29.01 20.88 -6.08
CA GLY A 253 -28.86 21.39 -7.44
C GLY A 253 -28.04 20.47 -8.36
N ALA A 254 -27.29 19.54 -7.78
CA ALA A 254 -26.52 18.55 -8.54
C ALA A 254 -27.39 17.42 -9.15
N PHE A 255 -28.66 17.31 -8.76
CA PHE A 255 -29.56 16.21 -9.15
C PHE A 255 -29.52 15.90 -10.65
N GLU A 256 -29.75 16.89 -11.51
CA GLU A 256 -29.75 16.72 -12.97
C GLU A 256 -28.40 16.24 -13.54
N THR A 257 -27.29 16.71 -12.96
CA THR A 257 -25.96 16.27 -13.41
C THR A 257 -25.76 14.81 -13.07
N PHE A 258 -26.16 14.41 -11.86
CA PHE A 258 -25.98 13.05 -11.38
C PHE A 258 -26.95 12.05 -12.05
N SER A 259 -28.15 12.50 -12.41
CA SER A 259 -29.13 11.72 -13.17
C SER A 259 -28.59 11.22 -14.51
N ARG A 260 -27.68 11.97 -15.15
CA ARG A 260 -27.08 11.58 -16.44
C ARG A 260 -26.32 10.25 -16.38
N TYR A 261 -25.61 10.00 -15.27
CA TYR A 261 -24.79 8.81 -15.08
C TYR A 261 -25.46 7.75 -14.19
N ALA A 262 -26.75 7.92 -13.87
CA ALA A 262 -27.52 6.99 -13.04
C ALA A 262 -27.48 5.54 -13.54
N PHE A 263 -27.47 5.35 -14.86
CA PHE A 263 -27.45 4.03 -15.49
C PHE A 263 -26.11 3.68 -16.14
N SER A 264 -25.06 4.48 -15.88
CA SER A 264 -23.71 4.20 -16.37
C SER A 264 -22.92 3.41 -15.33
N PHE A 265 -23.18 2.11 -15.27
CA PHE A 265 -22.71 1.26 -14.18
C PHE A 265 -21.20 1.06 -14.29
N VAL A 266 -20.48 1.38 -13.22
CA VAL A 266 -19.05 1.02 -13.12
C VAL A 266 -18.93 -0.50 -13.05
N THR A 267 -18.15 -1.08 -13.97
CA THR A 267 -17.91 -2.52 -14.07
C THR A 267 -16.46 -2.89 -13.79
N GLY A 268 -15.57 -1.90 -13.69
CA GLY A 268 -14.21 -2.08 -13.25
C GLY A 268 -13.46 -0.76 -13.12
N SER A 269 -12.25 -0.87 -12.59
CA SER A 269 -11.29 0.20 -12.38
C SER A 269 -9.89 -0.29 -12.71
N ARG A 270 -9.07 0.59 -13.27
CA ARG A 270 -7.69 0.30 -13.62
C ARG A 270 -6.81 1.53 -13.52
N VAL A 271 -5.68 1.40 -12.86
CA VAL A 271 -4.58 2.35 -12.92
C VAL A 271 -3.50 1.83 -13.87
N ASP A 272 -3.03 2.70 -14.74
CA ASP A 272 -1.82 2.48 -15.53
C ASP A 272 -0.83 3.60 -15.21
N TRP A 273 0.45 3.26 -15.07
CA TRP A 273 1.50 4.24 -14.78
C TRP A 273 2.58 4.24 -15.87
N ASP A 274 3.17 5.41 -16.07
CA ASP A 274 4.23 5.67 -17.03
C ASP A 274 5.29 6.55 -16.37
N TYR A 275 6.47 5.96 -16.15
CA TYR A 275 7.63 6.74 -15.76
C TYR A 275 8.25 7.37 -17.01
N ALA A 276 7.90 8.63 -17.27
CA ALA A 276 8.54 9.46 -18.28
C ALA A 276 9.96 9.82 -17.82
N GLN A 277 10.85 8.82 -17.91
CA GLN A 277 12.17 8.84 -17.32
C GLN A 277 12.96 10.06 -17.79
N ASP A 278 12.95 10.38 -19.08
CA ASP A 278 13.68 11.53 -19.66
C ASP A 278 13.26 12.90 -19.09
N GLN A 279 12.05 12.98 -18.51
CA GLN A 279 11.51 14.18 -17.88
C GLN A 279 11.58 14.14 -16.34
N GLY A 280 11.99 13.00 -15.76
CA GLY A 280 11.96 12.79 -14.32
C GLY A 280 10.55 12.90 -13.73
N ARG A 281 9.55 12.34 -14.44
CA ARG A 281 8.12 12.51 -14.14
C ARG A 281 7.37 11.20 -14.13
N MET A 282 6.50 11.02 -13.14
CA MET A 282 5.59 9.89 -13.02
C MET A 282 4.19 10.33 -13.42
N ASN A 283 3.59 9.63 -14.38
CA ASN A 283 2.20 9.81 -14.76
C ASN A 283 1.40 8.58 -14.34
N ALA A 284 0.27 8.76 -13.66
CA ALA A 284 -0.66 7.68 -13.33
C ALA A 284 -2.05 8.01 -13.87
N THR A 285 -2.61 7.13 -14.70
CA THR A 285 -3.92 7.29 -15.34
C THR A 285 -4.91 6.32 -14.72
N TYR A 286 -5.95 6.88 -14.11
CA TYR A 286 -7.01 6.16 -13.43
C TYR A 286 -8.23 6.10 -14.34
N THR A 287 -8.65 4.90 -14.72
CA THR A 287 -9.79 4.67 -15.62
C THR A 287 -10.85 3.80 -14.95
N LEU A 288 -12.10 4.28 -14.96
CA LEU A 288 -13.28 3.47 -14.67
C LEU A 288 -13.89 2.94 -15.96
N GLN A 289 -14.11 1.63 -16.04
CA GLN A 289 -14.93 1.05 -17.09
C GLN A 289 -16.41 1.18 -16.72
N THR A 290 -17.24 1.66 -17.65
CA THR A 290 -18.67 1.90 -17.43
C THR A 290 -19.51 1.24 -18.51
N GLU A 291 -20.66 0.69 -18.12
CA GLU A 291 -21.64 0.09 -19.03
C GLU A 291 -23.00 0.79 -18.88
N ALA A 292 -23.59 1.22 -20.00
CA ALA A 292 -24.93 1.79 -20.01
C ALA A 292 -25.98 0.68 -19.80
N ARG A 293 -26.65 0.65 -18.65
CA ARG A 293 -27.83 -0.20 -18.40
C ARG A 293 -29.07 0.32 -19.13
N GLU A 294 -29.13 1.63 -19.36
CA GLU A 294 -30.14 2.33 -20.16
C GLU A 294 -29.51 3.43 -21.00
N GLY A 295 -30.19 3.80 -22.08
CA GLY A 295 -29.71 4.83 -23.00
C GLY A 295 -28.36 4.45 -23.61
N THR A 296 -27.49 5.44 -23.77
CA THR A 296 -26.16 5.28 -24.38
C THR A 296 -25.04 5.95 -23.57
N GLU A 297 -25.36 6.54 -22.40
CA GLU A 297 -24.40 7.33 -21.64
C GLU A 297 -23.34 6.43 -20.98
N THR A 298 -22.07 6.78 -21.18
CA THR A 298 -20.90 6.14 -20.55
C THR A 298 -20.04 7.20 -19.85
N GLY A 299 -19.29 6.79 -18.83
CA GLY A 299 -18.58 7.70 -17.93
C GLY A 299 -19.27 7.84 -16.57
N THR A 300 -18.71 8.66 -15.69
CA THR A 300 -19.25 8.88 -14.34
C THR A 300 -18.71 10.19 -13.76
N LEU A 301 -19.08 10.49 -12.52
CA LEU A 301 -18.46 11.54 -11.71
C LEU A 301 -17.49 10.88 -10.73
N GLN A 302 -16.27 11.38 -10.63
CA GLN A 302 -15.23 10.87 -9.74
C GLN A 302 -14.79 11.95 -8.77
N ALA A 303 -14.85 11.67 -7.47
CA ALA A 303 -14.31 12.50 -6.41
C ALA A 303 -12.84 12.13 -6.19
N LEU A 304 -11.95 13.09 -6.44
CA LEU A 304 -10.51 12.93 -6.29
C LEU A 304 -10.09 13.41 -4.91
N TYR A 305 -9.18 12.68 -4.26
CA TYR A 305 -8.53 13.13 -3.03
C TYR A 305 -7.53 14.28 -3.28
N PRO A 306 -7.10 15.01 -2.24
CA PRO A 306 -6.09 16.07 -2.36
C PRO A 306 -4.81 15.67 -3.10
N HIS A 307 -4.22 14.51 -2.80
CA HIS A 307 -3.03 14.05 -3.52
C HIS A 307 -3.28 13.78 -5.03
N GLN A 308 -4.54 13.67 -5.48
CA GLN A 308 -4.87 13.49 -6.90
C GLN A 308 -5.20 14.81 -7.57
N TRP A 309 -6.15 15.58 -7.00
CA TRP A 309 -6.61 16.80 -7.67
C TRP A 309 -5.57 17.92 -7.66
N LYS A 310 -4.60 17.90 -6.71
CA LYS A 310 -3.45 18.82 -6.71
C LYS A 310 -2.48 18.54 -7.87
N HIS A 311 -2.51 17.33 -8.43
CA HIS A 311 -1.56 16.84 -9.44
C HIS A 311 -2.20 16.46 -10.78
N THR A 312 -3.44 16.84 -11.03
CA THR A 312 -4.12 16.64 -12.33
C THR A 312 -4.31 17.96 -13.06
N SER A 313 -4.17 17.93 -14.39
CA SER A 313 -4.58 19.03 -15.27
C SER A 313 -5.99 18.84 -15.84
N ASP A 314 -6.66 17.73 -15.52
CA ASP A 314 -8.02 17.46 -15.99
C ASP A 314 -9.03 18.44 -15.37
N GLN A 315 -10.06 18.77 -16.13
CA GLN A 315 -11.07 19.75 -15.70
C GLN A 315 -11.87 19.21 -14.51
N LEU A 316 -11.83 19.96 -13.40
CA LEU A 316 -12.68 19.74 -12.22
C LEU A 316 -13.99 20.52 -12.36
N THR A 317 -15.05 19.95 -11.80
CA THR A 317 -16.34 20.62 -11.64
C THR A 317 -16.32 21.58 -10.44
N ALA A 318 -17.43 22.27 -10.17
CA ALA A 318 -17.60 23.08 -8.97
C ALA A 318 -18.01 22.26 -7.72
N TYR A 319 -18.24 20.95 -7.87
CA TYR A 319 -18.70 20.09 -6.78
C TYR A 319 -17.53 19.61 -5.91
N GLU A 320 -17.78 19.56 -4.60
CA GLU A 320 -16.81 19.15 -3.60
C GLU A 320 -17.46 18.24 -2.56
N TYR A 321 -16.66 17.37 -1.94
CA TYR A 321 -17.04 16.55 -0.80
C TYR A 321 -16.07 16.74 0.36
N VAL A 322 -16.60 16.72 1.58
CA VAL A 322 -15.79 16.61 2.80
C VAL A 322 -15.31 15.17 2.93
N SER A 323 -14.07 14.98 3.37
CA SER A 323 -13.54 13.64 3.67
C SER A 323 -12.53 13.69 4.83
N PRO A 324 -12.17 12.54 5.41
CA PRO A 324 -11.12 12.46 6.42
C PRO A 324 -9.72 12.84 5.94
N ARG A 325 -9.57 13.05 4.63
CA ARG A 325 -8.32 13.42 3.95
C ARG A 325 -8.29 14.89 3.53
N GLY A 326 -9.28 15.69 3.94
CA GLY A 326 -9.52 17.03 3.43
C GLY A 326 -10.56 17.04 2.29
N THR A 327 -10.62 18.14 1.56
CA THR A 327 -11.64 18.34 0.51
C THR A 327 -11.37 17.45 -0.71
N MET A 328 -12.35 16.66 -1.12
CA MET A 328 -12.34 15.95 -2.39
C MET A 328 -13.00 16.80 -3.47
N LYS A 329 -12.39 16.89 -4.66
CA LYS A 329 -12.93 17.63 -5.81
C LYS A 329 -13.47 16.68 -6.85
N VAL A 330 -14.60 17.03 -7.47
CA VAL A 330 -15.26 16.15 -8.43
C VAL A 330 -14.88 16.50 -9.85
N ARG A 331 -14.60 15.48 -10.65
CA ARG A 331 -14.46 15.58 -12.11
C ARG A 331 -15.50 14.74 -12.84
N GLU A 332 -15.76 15.11 -14.09
CA GLU A 332 -16.68 14.39 -14.97
C GLU A 332 -15.90 13.58 -16.01
N GLY A 333 -16.29 12.31 -16.19
CA GLY A 333 -15.81 11.39 -17.22
C GLY A 333 -15.21 10.08 -16.67
N ALA A 334 -14.75 9.22 -17.58
CA ALA A 334 -14.30 7.86 -17.26
C ALA A 334 -12.86 7.79 -16.74
N SER A 335 -11.98 8.72 -17.12
CA SER A 335 -10.55 8.67 -16.75
C SER A 335 -9.94 10.03 -16.40
N PHE A 336 -8.94 10.03 -15.52
CA PHE A 336 -8.09 11.18 -15.22
C PHE A 336 -6.63 10.76 -15.05
N THR A 337 -5.72 11.71 -15.15
CA THR A 337 -4.28 11.48 -15.00
C THR A 337 -3.69 12.41 -13.93
N THR A 338 -2.88 11.85 -13.03
CA THR A 338 -1.98 12.62 -12.16
C THR A 338 -0.58 12.65 -12.77
N SER A 339 0.14 13.75 -12.55
CA SER A 339 1.50 13.95 -13.04
C SER A 339 2.35 14.58 -11.94
N GLN A 340 3.39 13.87 -11.51
CA GLN A 340 4.21 14.23 -10.36
C GLN A 340 5.69 14.13 -10.69
N ASP A 341 6.48 15.06 -10.16
CA ASP A 341 7.93 15.03 -10.29
C ASP A 341 8.52 13.92 -9.40
N VAL A 342 9.45 13.14 -9.97
CA VAL A 342 10.05 11.99 -9.28
C VAL A 342 11.13 12.46 -8.32
N THR A 343 11.01 12.04 -7.05
CA THR A 343 12.11 12.13 -6.09
C THR A 343 12.97 10.88 -6.22
N GLY A 344 14.24 11.04 -6.57
CA GLY A 344 15.15 9.90 -6.71
C GLY A 344 15.62 9.31 -5.38
N VAL A 345 16.08 8.07 -5.44
CA VAL A 345 16.59 7.28 -4.30
C VAL A 345 18.07 7.01 -4.46
N LEU A 346 18.86 7.19 -3.40
CA LEU A 346 20.29 6.88 -3.40
C LEU A 346 20.60 5.67 -2.49
N PRO A 347 21.54 4.77 -2.85
CA PRO A 347 21.99 3.71 -1.95
C PRO A 347 22.71 4.26 -0.69
N ALA A 348 23.30 5.45 -0.81
CA ALA A 348 23.77 6.28 0.30
C ALA A 348 23.88 7.73 -0.18
N LEU A 349 23.83 8.69 0.75
CA LEU A 349 24.10 10.10 0.42
C LEU A 349 25.50 10.26 -0.23
N PRO A 350 25.70 11.33 -1.04
CA PRO A 350 26.95 11.53 -1.76
C PRO A 350 28.17 11.70 -0.84
N LYS A 351 29.33 11.31 -1.36
CA LYS A 351 30.61 11.60 -0.69
C LYS A 351 30.79 13.11 -0.59
N SER A 352 31.08 13.60 0.62
CA SER A 352 31.21 15.04 0.90
C SER A 352 32.49 15.36 1.69
N GLY A 353 32.89 16.63 1.67
CA GLY A 353 34.00 17.13 2.49
C GLY A 353 33.66 17.29 3.98
N GLY A 354 32.39 17.16 4.38
CA GLY A 354 31.95 17.30 5.78
C GLY A 354 32.15 16.05 6.63
N VAL A 355 32.35 14.89 6.00
CA VAL A 355 32.52 13.60 6.65
C VAL A 355 34.00 13.33 6.91
N ASP A 356 34.40 13.26 8.19
CA ASP A 356 35.73 12.76 8.54
C ASP A 356 35.84 11.26 8.21
N GLN A 357 36.73 10.92 7.26
CA GLN A 357 36.87 9.54 6.77
C GLN A 357 37.38 8.58 7.85
N GLY A 358 38.25 9.03 8.76
CA GLY A 358 38.78 8.19 9.83
C GLY A 358 37.70 7.80 10.82
N ARG A 359 36.85 8.76 11.21
CA ARG A 359 35.72 8.55 12.12
C ARG A 359 34.64 7.67 11.48
N LEU A 360 34.26 7.94 10.22
CA LEU A 360 33.30 7.07 9.54
C LEU A 360 33.84 5.63 9.39
N THR A 361 35.12 5.48 9.04
CA THR A 361 35.77 4.15 8.99
C THR A 361 35.73 3.44 10.34
N ALA A 362 35.92 4.16 11.45
CA ALA A 362 35.82 3.58 12.80
C ALA A 362 34.41 3.06 13.09
N PHE A 363 33.35 3.84 12.81
CA PHE A 363 31.97 3.39 13.00
C PHE A 363 31.58 2.24 12.05
N VAL A 364 32.04 2.26 10.79
CA VAL A 364 31.86 1.14 9.86
C VAL A 364 32.49 -0.14 10.41
N ASN A 365 33.71 -0.04 10.95
CA ASN A 365 34.39 -1.20 11.54
C ASN A 365 33.69 -1.69 12.80
N GLU A 366 33.15 -0.80 13.64
CA GLU A 366 32.34 -1.18 14.80
C GLU A 366 31.14 -2.04 14.39
N VAL A 367 30.37 -1.57 13.39
CA VAL A 367 29.24 -2.34 12.85
C VAL A 367 29.72 -3.68 12.29
N ALA A 368 30.83 -3.70 11.54
CA ALA A 368 31.38 -4.92 10.98
C ALA A 368 31.85 -5.89 12.07
N ASP A 369 32.45 -5.41 13.16
CA ASP A 369 32.97 -6.22 14.27
C ASP A 369 31.85 -6.90 15.04
N THR A 370 30.71 -6.23 15.22
CA THR A 370 29.52 -6.76 15.87
C THR A 370 28.45 -7.27 14.89
N ALA A 371 28.76 -7.36 13.59
CA ALA A 371 27.79 -7.72 12.56
C ALA A 371 27.21 -9.11 12.83
N ALA A 372 25.92 -9.13 13.17
CA ALA A 372 25.14 -10.34 13.38
C ALA A 372 23.68 -10.04 13.03
N VAL A 373 23.03 -11.02 12.40
CA VAL A 373 21.57 -11.03 12.26
C VAL A 373 21.07 -12.30 12.92
N GLY A 374 20.33 -12.15 14.02
CA GLY A 374 19.76 -13.25 14.77
C GLY A 374 18.68 -14.01 13.99
N ARG A 375 18.33 -15.20 14.49
CA ARG A 375 17.12 -15.91 14.10
C ARG A 375 15.98 -15.35 14.93
N ALA A 376 15.38 -14.27 14.45
CA ALA A 376 14.19 -13.67 15.04
C ALA A 376 13.01 -13.88 14.09
N ASP A 377 11.86 -13.28 14.40
CA ASP A 377 10.78 -13.13 13.44
C ASP A 377 11.19 -12.28 12.23
N THR A 378 10.31 -12.24 11.22
CA THR A 378 10.53 -11.51 9.96
C THR A 378 10.80 -10.02 10.18
N TYR A 379 10.08 -9.34 11.09
CA TYR A 379 10.26 -7.91 11.31
C TYR A 379 11.65 -7.59 11.87
N TRP A 380 12.02 -8.20 13.00
CA TRP A 380 13.30 -7.90 13.67
C TRP A 380 14.51 -8.41 12.87
N THR A 381 14.36 -9.51 12.13
CA THR A 381 15.38 -9.94 11.17
C THR A 381 15.52 -8.91 10.05
N GLY A 382 14.41 -8.48 9.45
CA GLY A 382 14.38 -7.46 8.41
C GLY A 382 15.06 -6.17 8.86
N LYS A 383 14.67 -5.63 10.00
CA LYS A 383 15.25 -4.41 10.57
C LYS A 383 16.77 -4.51 10.77
N ALA A 384 17.27 -5.64 11.25
CA ALA A 384 18.71 -5.89 11.36
C ALA A 384 19.41 -6.01 9.99
N LEU A 385 18.77 -6.60 8.98
CA LEU A 385 19.26 -6.60 7.59
C LEU A 385 19.30 -5.18 7.00
N GLY A 386 18.28 -4.37 7.24
CA GLY A 386 18.21 -2.96 6.82
C GLY A 386 19.35 -2.13 7.39
N ARG A 387 19.60 -2.24 8.70
CA ARG A 387 20.74 -1.60 9.36
C ARG A 387 22.08 -1.92 8.70
N LEU A 388 22.31 -3.21 8.40
CA LEU A 388 23.54 -3.64 7.72
C LEU A 388 23.61 -3.12 6.28
N ALA A 389 22.47 -3.13 5.57
CA ALA A 389 22.36 -2.66 4.20
C ALA A 389 22.73 -1.18 4.05
N GLN A 390 22.32 -0.32 4.99
CA GLN A 390 22.70 1.10 5.02
C GLN A 390 24.22 1.32 5.14
N VAL A 391 24.94 0.42 5.81
CA VAL A 391 26.38 0.58 6.11
C VAL A 391 27.29 0.07 4.98
N VAL A 392 26.83 -0.90 4.18
CA VAL A 392 27.63 -1.47 3.08
C VAL A 392 28.10 -0.40 2.07
N PRO A 393 27.23 0.50 1.55
CA PRO A 393 27.67 1.59 0.67
C PRO A 393 28.65 2.56 1.35
N LEU A 394 28.51 2.80 2.66
CA LEU A 394 29.41 3.68 3.41
C LEU A 394 30.81 3.07 3.52
N ALA A 395 30.87 1.75 3.78
CA ALA A 395 32.12 1.01 3.82
C ALA A 395 32.86 1.07 2.47
N ASP A 396 32.13 1.01 1.35
CA ASP A 396 32.69 1.20 0.02
C ASP A 396 33.22 2.63 -0.19
N GLN A 397 32.44 3.66 0.18
CA GLN A 397 32.82 5.07 0.04
C GLN A 397 34.12 5.45 0.76
N VAL A 398 34.39 4.84 1.92
CA VAL A 398 35.62 5.04 2.71
C VAL A 398 36.73 4.03 2.39
N GLY A 399 36.51 3.11 1.45
CA GLY A 399 37.50 2.10 1.04
C GLY A 399 37.73 0.98 2.06
N ALA A 400 36.80 0.77 3.00
CA ALA A 400 36.84 -0.29 4.01
C ALA A 400 36.33 -1.63 3.46
N ALA A 401 36.99 -2.14 2.41
CA ALA A 401 36.57 -3.33 1.67
C ALA A 401 36.39 -4.57 2.55
N GLN A 402 37.26 -4.78 3.55
CA GLN A 402 37.15 -5.92 4.46
C GLN A 402 35.87 -5.85 5.32
N ALA A 403 35.52 -4.67 5.82
CA ALA A 403 34.29 -4.44 6.57
C ALA A 403 33.06 -4.64 5.69
N ARG A 404 33.08 -4.05 4.48
CA ARG A 404 32.03 -4.21 3.46
C ARG A 404 31.75 -5.69 3.17
N ASP A 405 32.79 -6.45 2.84
CA ASP A 405 32.66 -7.84 2.43
C ASP A 405 32.23 -8.75 3.59
N LYS A 406 32.66 -8.44 4.84
CA LYS A 406 32.19 -9.12 6.04
C LYS A 406 30.69 -8.90 6.26
N ILE A 407 30.23 -7.64 6.18
CA ILE A 407 28.81 -7.30 6.35
C ILE A 407 27.96 -7.97 5.27
N LEU A 408 28.38 -7.87 3.99
CA LEU A 408 27.72 -8.56 2.87
C LEU A 408 27.64 -10.08 3.09
N GLY A 409 28.69 -10.69 3.61
CA GLY A 409 28.69 -12.12 3.93
C GLY A 409 27.64 -12.50 4.99
N VAL A 410 27.51 -11.69 6.04
CA VAL A 410 26.48 -11.88 7.09
C VAL A 410 25.08 -11.71 6.53
N MET A 411 24.85 -10.66 5.73
CA MET A 411 23.55 -10.42 5.08
C MET A 411 23.15 -11.59 4.17
N LYS A 412 24.06 -12.02 3.28
CA LYS A 412 23.83 -13.17 2.39
C LYS A 412 23.49 -14.41 3.20
N ALA A 413 24.30 -14.79 4.18
CA ALA A 413 24.06 -15.98 4.98
C ALA A 413 22.66 -16.00 5.61
N ARG A 414 22.19 -14.85 6.12
CA ARG A 414 20.85 -14.73 6.69
C ARG A 414 19.74 -14.77 5.64
N LEU A 415 19.90 -14.07 4.52
CA LEU A 415 18.93 -14.10 3.42
C LEU A 415 18.79 -15.51 2.83
N GLU A 416 19.91 -16.19 2.60
CA GLU A 416 19.96 -17.56 2.08
C GLU A 416 19.29 -18.56 3.04
N GLU A 417 19.43 -18.36 4.36
CA GLU A 417 18.73 -19.16 5.37
C GLU A 417 17.21 -18.97 5.29
N TRP A 418 16.72 -17.72 5.24
CA TRP A 418 15.29 -17.42 5.12
C TRP A 418 14.70 -17.89 3.78
N PHE A 419 15.47 -17.79 2.71
CA PHE A 419 15.08 -18.21 1.36
C PHE A 419 15.21 -19.71 1.11
N THR A 420 15.43 -20.52 2.16
CA THR A 420 15.47 -21.97 2.10
C THR A 420 14.45 -22.56 3.06
N ALA A 421 13.48 -23.32 2.55
CA ALA A 421 12.45 -23.95 3.36
C ALA A 421 12.99 -25.07 4.27
N GLY A 422 12.23 -25.39 5.32
CA GLY A 422 12.53 -26.49 6.25
C GLY A 422 13.53 -26.17 7.37
N GLY A 423 13.96 -24.91 7.48
CA GLY A 423 14.85 -24.41 8.54
C GLY A 423 14.12 -23.91 9.80
N GLU A 424 14.89 -23.31 10.73
CA GLU A 424 14.32 -22.58 11.88
C GLU A 424 13.59 -21.29 11.45
N THR A 425 13.99 -20.76 10.30
CA THR A 425 13.32 -19.66 9.61
C THR A 425 13.00 -20.12 8.19
N GLU A 426 11.80 -19.85 7.70
CA GLU A 426 11.42 -20.16 6.32
C GLU A 426 10.27 -19.28 5.84
N PHE A 427 10.09 -19.20 4.52
CA PHE A 427 8.85 -18.74 3.90
C PHE A 427 7.96 -19.92 3.52
N SER A 428 6.66 -19.79 3.79
CA SER A 428 5.65 -20.79 3.47
C SER A 428 4.48 -20.15 2.71
N TYR A 429 4.01 -20.80 1.65
CA TYR A 429 2.95 -20.30 0.79
C TYR A 429 1.60 -20.89 1.20
N ASP A 430 0.67 -20.03 1.63
CA ASP A 430 -0.71 -20.38 1.91
C ASP A 430 -1.53 -20.34 0.61
N ALA A 431 -1.90 -21.51 0.09
CA ALA A 431 -2.67 -21.61 -1.16
C ALA A 431 -4.14 -21.17 -1.05
N VAL A 432 -4.69 -21.07 0.18
CA VAL A 432 -6.07 -20.63 0.43
C VAL A 432 -6.16 -19.11 0.35
N TRP A 433 -5.24 -18.42 1.02
CA TRP A 433 -5.15 -16.95 1.02
C TRP A 433 -4.27 -16.39 -0.10
N LYS A 434 -3.55 -17.28 -0.80
CA LYS A 434 -2.67 -16.94 -1.93
C LYS A 434 -1.63 -15.91 -1.51
N THR A 435 -0.88 -16.26 -0.46
CA THR A 435 0.09 -15.38 0.20
C THR A 435 1.30 -16.15 0.70
N LEU A 436 2.45 -15.49 0.69
CA LEU A 436 3.70 -16.00 1.24
C LEU A 436 3.88 -15.42 2.65
N THR A 437 4.00 -16.28 3.65
CA THR A 437 4.19 -15.90 5.05
C THR A 437 5.54 -16.40 5.56
N GLY A 438 6.34 -15.51 6.14
CA GLY A 438 7.59 -15.89 6.79
C GLY A 438 7.38 -16.32 8.25
N TYR A 439 8.03 -17.42 8.65
CA TYR A 439 8.05 -17.93 10.02
C TYR A 439 9.48 -17.95 10.58
N PRO A 440 9.71 -17.53 11.84
CA PRO A 440 8.71 -17.06 12.81
C PRO A 440 8.05 -15.73 12.38
N ALA A 441 6.75 -15.65 12.64
CA ALA A 441 5.93 -14.47 12.34
C ALA A 441 5.83 -13.57 13.57
N SER A 442 5.45 -12.31 13.36
CA SER A 442 5.23 -11.31 14.41
C SER A 442 4.18 -10.29 13.95
N TYR A 443 3.62 -9.54 14.90
CA TYR A 443 2.68 -8.43 14.62
C TYR A 443 1.44 -8.81 13.78
N GLY A 444 1.07 -10.10 13.77
CA GLY A 444 -0.05 -10.60 12.99
C GLY A 444 0.26 -10.86 11.52
N SER A 445 1.54 -10.88 11.10
CA SER A 445 1.92 -11.19 9.71
C SER A 445 1.44 -12.56 9.24
N ASP A 446 1.20 -13.51 10.15
CA ASP A 446 0.63 -14.83 9.84
C ASP A 446 -0.89 -14.89 10.02
N THR A 447 -1.34 -14.49 11.21
CA THR A 447 -2.70 -14.70 11.72
C THR A 447 -3.69 -13.65 11.25
N GLU A 448 -3.20 -12.50 10.81
CA GLU A 448 -3.98 -11.34 10.37
C GLU A 448 -3.55 -10.84 8.98
N LEU A 449 -2.46 -11.38 8.42
CA LEU A 449 -1.82 -10.95 7.16
C LEU A 449 -1.39 -9.48 7.21
N ASN A 450 -0.95 -9.02 8.38
CA ASN A 450 -0.50 -7.66 8.57
C ASN A 450 0.91 -7.45 7.99
N ASP A 451 1.21 -6.23 7.57
CA ASP A 451 2.58 -5.69 7.56
C ASP A 451 3.59 -6.39 6.64
N HIS A 452 3.15 -7.21 5.69
CA HIS A 452 4.05 -7.89 4.75
C HIS A 452 4.97 -6.91 4.00
N HIS A 453 4.45 -5.73 3.63
CA HIS A 453 5.25 -4.70 2.97
C HIS A 453 6.28 -4.04 3.90
N PHE A 454 5.98 -3.87 5.19
CA PHE A 454 6.96 -3.43 6.19
C PHE A 454 8.07 -4.48 6.36
N HIS A 455 7.68 -5.73 6.62
CA HIS A 455 8.62 -6.81 6.90
C HIS A 455 9.49 -7.11 5.67
N TYR A 456 8.86 -7.37 4.53
CA TYR A 456 9.54 -7.82 3.32
C TYR A 456 10.28 -6.67 2.62
N GLY A 457 9.87 -5.41 2.83
CA GLY A 457 10.60 -4.22 2.39
C GLY A 457 12.06 -4.23 2.82
N TYR A 458 12.35 -4.64 4.06
CA TYR A 458 13.72 -4.78 4.55
C TYR A 458 14.52 -5.89 3.85
N TYR A 459 13.89 -7.04 3.54
CA TYR A 459 14.55 -8.13 2.82
C TYR A 459 14.88 -7.74 1.39
N VAL A 460 13.93 -7.07 0.72
CA VAL A 460 14.11 -6.57 -0.65
C VAL A 460 15.19 -5.48 -0.69
N MET A 461 15.18 -4.53 0.26
CA MET A 461 16.22 -3.52 0.39
C MET A 461 17.61 -4.15 0.61
N ALA A 462 17.72 -5.12 1.53
CA ALA A 462 18.97 -5.83 1.76
C ALA A 462 19.44 -6.61 0.53
N ALA A 463 18.53 -7.27 -0.19
CA ALA A 463 18.82 -7.97 -1.43
C ALA A 463 19.25 -7.00 -2.55
N ALA A 464 18.67 -5.80 -2.63
CA ALA A 464 19.07 -4.75 -3.57
C ALA A 464 20.51 -4.31 -3.33
N VAL A 465 20.89 -4.09 -2.06
CA VAL A 465 22.27 -3.79 -1.70
C VAL A 465 23.20 -4.96 -2.02
N VAL A 466 22.80 -6.21 -1.75
CA VAL A 466 23.61 -7.37 -2.17
C VAL A 466 23.78 -7.41 -3.69
N ALA A 467 22.72 -7.20 -4.46
CA ALA A 467 22.74 -7.21 -5.92
C ALA A 467 23.70 -6.17 -6.51
N GLN A 468 23.83 -5.00 -5.87
CA GLN A 468 24.78 -3.96 -6.25
C GLN A 468 26.24 -4.45 -6.28
N TYR A 469 26.62 -5.33 -5.34
CA TYR A 469 28.00 -5.83 -5.21
C TYR A 469 28.20 -7.26 -5.72
N ASP A 470 27.13 -8.06 -5.82
CA ASP A 470 27.16 -9.41 -6.35
C ASP A 470 25.92 -9.71 -7.23
N PRO A 471 25.94 -9.30 -8.51
CA PRO A 471 24.85 -9.56 -9.43
C PRO A 471 24.61 -11.06 -9.71
N ALA A 472 25.62 -11.92 -9.49
CA ALA A 472 25.46 -13.36 -9.69
C ALA A 472 24.61 -13.98 -8.57
N TRP A 473 24.71 -13.47 -7.35
CA TRP A 473 23.82 -13.83 -6.24
C TRP A 473 22.36 -13.47 -6.54
N ALA A 474 22.14 -12.29 -7.13
CA ALA A 474 20.82 -11.75 -7.43
C ALA A 474 20.17 -12.30 -8.71
N ALA A 475 20.86 -13.16 -9.48
CA ALA A 475 20.26 -13.82 -10.63
C ALA A 475 19.06 -14.68 -10.21
N ASP A 476 18.03 -14.77 -11.05
CA ASP A 476 16.80 -15.54 -10.74
C ASP A 476 17.09 -17.03 -10.48
N ALA A 477 18.05 -17.61 -11.22
CA ALA A 477 18.51 -18.98 -11.02
C ALA A 477 19.32 -19.18 -9.72
N ALA A 478 19.74 -18.10 -9.08
CA ALA A 478 20.35 -18.06 -7.75
C ALA A 478 19.28 -17.66 -6.72
N TRP A 479 19.41 -16.49 -6.08
CA TRP A 479 18.51 -16.07 -5.00
C TRP A 479 17.50 -15.00 -5.43
N GLY A 480 17.67 -14.42 -6.62
CA GLY A 480 16.77 -13.39 -7.14
C GLY A 480 15.32 -13.86 -7.28
N GLY A 481 15.11 -15.15 -7.58
CA GLY A 481 13.78 -15.73 -7.67
C GLY A 481 13.00 -15.65 -6.35
N MET A 482 13.66 -15.93 -5.21
CA MET A 482 13.01 -15.81 -3.90
C MET A 482 12.73 -14.35 -3.52
N VAL A 483 13.61 -13.41 -3.89
CA VAL A 483 13.34 -11.97 -3.72
C VAL A 483 12.07 -11.58 -4.48
N ARG A 484 11.88 -12.09 -5.71
CA ARG A 484 10.68 -11.86 -6.51
C ARG A 484 9.42 -12.48 -5.92
N GLU A 485 9.51 -13.59 -5.19
CA GLU A 485 8.37 -14.17 -4.46
C GLU A 485 7.88 -13.23 -3.34
N LEU A 486 8.81 -12.63 -2.58
CA LEU A 486 8.47 -11.63 -1.55
C LEU A 486 7.86 -10.37 -2.17
N ILE A 487 8.44 -9.88 -3.28
CA ILE A 487 7.91 -8.74 -4.03
C ILE A 487 6.52 -9.06 -4.58
N ALA A 488 6.31 -10.25 -5.12
CA ALA A 488 5.02 -10.64 -5.66
C ALA A 488 3.97 -10.76 -4.55
N ASP A 489 4.33 -11.21 -3.35
CA ASP A 489 3.39 -11.20 -2.24
C ASP A 489 2.97 -9.79 -1.82
N ALA A 490 3.92 -8.86 -1.65
CA ALA A 490 3.65 -7.53 -1.10
C ALA A 490 3.16 -6.50 -2.15
N ALA A 491 3.67 -6.58 -3.38
CA ALA A 491 3.53 -5.54 -4.42
C ALA A 491 3.48 -6.12 -5.85
N ASN A 492 2.78 -7.24 -6.07
CA ASN A 492 2.66 -7.84 -7.41
C ASN A 492 1.96 -6.90 -8.42
N PRO A 493 2.61 -6.51 -9.54
CA PRO A 493 2.00 -5.67 -10.56
C PRO A 493 1.09 -6.46 -11.53
N ALA A 494 1.16 -7.79 -11.53
CA ALA A 494 0.38 -8.64 -12.43
C ALA A 494 -1.08 -8.77 -11.96
N ARG A 495 -2.03 -8.66 -12.91
CA ARG A 495 -3.47 -8.79 -12.65
C ARG A 495 -4.06 -10.12 -13.12
N ASP A 496 -3.33 -10.83 -13.97
CA ASP A 496 -3.72 -12.10 -14.60
C ASP A 496 -3.08 -13.34 -13.93
N GLY A 497 -2.26 -13.12 -12.90
CA GLY A 497 -1.67 -14.19 -12.09
C GLY A 497 -2.67 -14.84 -11.13
N ASP A 498 -2.43 -16.11 -10.81
CA ASP A 498 -3.24 -16.92 -9.89
C ASP A 498 -2.60 -17.11 -8.51
N ARG A 499 -1.42 -16.53 -8.26
CA ARG A 499 -0.64 -16.75 -7.03
C ARG A 499 -0.70 -15.62 -6.00
N TYR A 500 -0.82 -14.37 -6.41
CA TYR A 500 -0.82 -13.22 -5.50
C TYR A 500 -1.80 -12.15 -6.02
N PRO A 501 -2.47 -11.40 -5.12
CA PRO A 501 -3.32 -10.29 -5.55
C PRO A 501 -2.48 -9.17 -6.16
N PHE A 502 -3.14 -8.34 -6.96
CA PHE A 502 -2.53 -7.12 -7.49
C PHE A 502 -2.24 -6.16 -6.34
N LEU A 503 -0.98 -5.71 -6.22
CA LEU A 503 -0.48 -4.74 -5.24
C LEU A 503 -1.07 -4.91 -3.83
N ARG A 504 -0.94 -6.10 -3.23
CA ARG A 504 -1.60 -6.50 -1.96
C ARG A 504 -1.78 -5.35 -0.97
N GLY A 505 -0.68 -4.71 -0.56
CA GLY A 505 -0.73 -3.65 0.44
C GLY A 505 -1.08 -2.27 -0.09
N PHE A 506 -0.85 -1.99 -1.38
CA PHE A 506 -0.88 -0.63 -1.91
C PHE A 506 -2.23 -0.27 -2.53
N ASP A 507 -2.95 0.65 -1.88
CA ASP A 507 -4.21 1.18 -2.38
C ASP A 507 -3.93 2.31 -3.38
N VAL A 508 -4.13 1.99 -4.66
CA VAL A 508 -3.77 2.89 -5.75
C VAL A 508 -4.58 4.20 -5.75
N TYR A 509 -5.78 4.22 -5.15
CA TYR A 509 -6.64 5.39 -5.16
C TYR A 509 -6.53 6.19 -3.86
N ALA A 510 -6.37 5.54 -2.70
CA ALA A 510 -5.99 6.26 -1.47
C ALA A 510 -4.57 6.81 -1.55
N GLY A 511 -3.73 6.19 -2.39
CA GLY A 511 -2.39 6.63 -2.73
C GLY A 511 -1.32 6.16 -1.75
N HIS A 512 -1.65 5.24 -0.84
CA HIS A 512 -0.73 4.73 0.19
C HIS A 512 -1.05 3.27 0.51
N SER A 513 -0.13 2.59 1.21
CA SER A 513 -0.39 1.21 1.65
C SER A 513 -1.34 1.13 2.85
N TRP A 514 -1.93 -0.05 3.07
CA TRP A 514 -2.63 -0.40 4.30
C TRP A 514 -1.92 -1.55 5.02
N ALA A 515 -1.86 -1.45 6.34
CA ALA A 515 -1.17 -2.39 7.22
C ALA A 515 -2.01 -3.64 7.51
N ALA A 516 -3.27 -3.47 7.93
CA ALA A 516 -4.05 -4.58 8.45
C ALA A 516 -4.67 -5.45 7.34
N GLY A 517 -4.35 -6.75 7.31
CA GLY A 517 -4.83 -7.66 6.28
C GLY A 517 -6.35 -7.81 6.24
N HIS A 518 -7.01 -7.62 7.38
CA HIS A 518 -8.43 -7.84 7.57
C HIS A 518 -9.30 -6.56 7.58
N ALA A 519 -8.72 -5.35 7.70
CA ALA A 519 -9.43 -4.06 7.80
C ALA A 519 -10.59 -4.03 8.83
N GLY A 520 -10.48 -4.83 9.88
CA GLY A 520 -11.59 -5.21 10.75
C GLY A 520 -11.73 -4.31 11.96
N PHE A 521 -11.84 -3.00 11.73
CA PHE A 521 -12.01 -1.99 12.76
C PHE A 521 -13.18 -1.05 12.43
N ALA A 522 -13.72 -0.37 13.45
CA ALA A 522 -14.77 0.62 13.23
C ALA A 522 -14.31 1.80 12.36
N ALA A 523 -13.03 2.15 12.43
CA ALA A 523 -12.39 3.20 11.63
C ALA A 523 -11.84 2.71 10.27
N GLY A 524 -12.10 1.44 9.89
CA GLY A 524 -11.63 0.84 8.65
C GLY A 524 -10.22 0.27 8.76
N ASN A 525 -9.44 0.39 7.68
CA ASN A 525 -8.04 -0.03 7.67
C ASN A 525 -7.12 1.09 8.24
N ASN A 526 -5.86 0.78 8.50
CA ASN A 526 -4.87 1.72 9.02
C ASN A 526 -3.48 1.51 8.42
N GLN A 527 -2.64 2.53 8.50
CA GLN A 527 -1.20 2.45 8.30
C GLN A 527 -0.52 3.33 9.34
N GLU A 528 0.43 2.77 10.08
CA GLU A 528 1.25 3.50 11.05
C GLU A 528 2.52 4.03 10.35
N ALA A 529 3.52 3.16 10.15
CA ALA A 529 4.83 3.50 9.62
C ALA A 529 4.83 3.64 8.08
N SER A 530 4.39 4.78 7.57
CA SER A 530 4.41 5.06 6.13
C SER A 530 5.83 5.00 5.52
N SER A 531 6.85 5.34 6.29
CA SER A 531 8.27 5.26 5.92
C SER A 531 8.77 3.83 5.69
N GLU A 532 8.19 2.82 6.34
CA GLU A 532 8.50 1.41 6.07
C GLU A 532 7.89 0.93 4.74
N SER A 533 6.73 1.44 4.34
CA SER A 533 6.18 1.21 2.98
C SER A 533 7.03 1.88 1.90
N VAL A 534 7.47 3.12 2.14
CA VAL A 534 8.42 3.83 1.28
C VAL A 534 9.74 3.07 1.14
N ASN A 535 10.20 2.39 2.20
CA ASN A 535 11.40 1.56 2.16
C ASN A 535 11.26 0.35 1.21
N LEU A 536 10.09 -0.30 1.13
CA LEU A 536 9.83 -1.32 0.10
C LEU A 536 9.94 -0.71 -1.30
N SER A 537 9.28 0.42 -1.55
CA SER A 537 9.31 1.10 -2.86
C SER A 537 10.74 1.42 -3.31
N ALA A 538 11.58 1.91 -2.38
CA ALA A 538 13.00 2.14 -2.58
C ALA A 538 13.76 0.84 -2.92
N GLY A 539 13.46 -0.24 -2.20
CA GLY A 539 13.99 -1.57 -2.48
C GLY A 539 13.65 -2.05 -3.90
N LEU A 540 12.43 -1.80 -4.39
CA LEU A 540 12.02 -2.15 -5.76
C LEU A 540 12.82 -1.35 -6.80
N ILE A 541 12.98 -0.03 -6.61
CA ILE A 541 13.78 0.83 -7.49
C ILE A 541 15.22 0.31 -7.57
N MET A 542 15.84 0.06 -6.41
CA MET A 542 17.23 -0.36 -6.32
C MET A 542 17.46 -1.78 -6.84
N PHE A 543 16.58 -2.74 -6.49
CA PHE A 543 16.69 -4.12 -6.97
C PHE A 543 16.42 -4.22 -8.47
N GLY A 544 15.40 -3.52 -8.97
CA GLY A 544 15.12 -3.42 -10.40
C GLY A 544 16.29 -2.81 -11.18
N ALA A 545 16.86 -1.70 -10.69
CA ALA A 545 18.04 -1.09 -11.30
C ALA A 545 19.28 -2.01 -11.25
N ALA A 546 19.52 -2.72 -10.14
CA ALA A 546 20.65 -3.65 -9.98
C ALA A 546 20.54 -4.90 -10.85
N THR A 547 19.32 -5.38 -11.11
CA THR A 547 19.05 -6.59 -11.91
C THR A 547 18.74 -6.29 -13.38
N GLY A 548 18.56 -5.01 -13.74
CA GLY A 548 18.19 -4.60 -15.10
C GLY A 548 16.70 -4.78 -15.42
N ASP A 549 15.85 -4.92 -14.40
CA ASP A 549 14.41 -5.04 -14.50
C ASP A 549 13.75 -3.65 -14.43
N THR A 550 13.43 -3.09 -15.61
CA THR A 550 12.84 -1.76 -15.71
C THR A 550 11.39 -1.72 -15.26
N GLU A 551 10.63 -2.80 -15.44
CA GLU A 551 9.22 -2.84 -15.00
C GLU A 551 9.13 -2.79 -13.47
N LEU A 552 9.99 -3.57 -12.79
CA LEU A 552 10.09 -3.54 -11.33
C LEU A 552 10.59 -2.19 -10.81
N ARG A 553 11.60 -1.61 -11.48
CA ARG A 553 12.11 -0.28 -11.16
C ARG A 553 10.98 0.76 -11.25
N ASP A 554 10.23 0.76 -12.35
CA ASP A 554 9.20 1.77 -12.63
C ASP A 554 7.99 1.60 -11.73
N LEU A 555 7.64 0.36 -11.35
CA LEU A 555 6.70 0.10 -10.26
C LEU A 555 7.17 0.77 -8.97
N GLY A 556 8.44 0.57 -8.56
CA GLY A 556 8.98 1.22 -7.37
C GLY A 556 8.91 2.75 -7.43
N VAL A 557 9.16 3.35 -8.60
CA VAL A 557 9.02 4.80 -8.81
C VAL A 557 7.56 5.23 -8.67
N TYR A 558 6.60 4.47 -9.21
CA TYR A 558 5.18 4.77 -9.11
C TYR A 558 4.70 4.72 -7.65
N LEU A 559 5.03 3.65 -6.93
CA LEU A 559 4.65 3.49 -5.52
C LEU A 559 5.24 4.62 -4.66
N LEU A 560 6.56 4.87 -4.76
CA LEU A 560 7.22 5.92 -4.00
C LEU A 560 6.64 7.31 -4.29
N THR A 561 6.45 7.64 -5.58
CA THR A 561 5.99 8.97 -5.98
C THR A 561 4.57 9.23 -5.51
N THR A 562 3.69 8.23 -5.63
CA THR A 562 2.30 8.33 -5.18
C THR A 562 2.21 8.37 -3.64
N GLU A 563 2.88 7.44 -2.95
CA GLU A 563 2.84 7.35 -1.49
C GLU A 563 3.45 8.56 -0.81
N SER A 564 4.54 9.09 -1.34
CA SER A 564 5.16 10.28 -0.76
C SER A 564 4.24 11.51 -0.82
N GLU A 565 3.36 11.63 -1.83
CA GLU A 565 2.34 12.68 -1.86
C GLU A 565 1.21 12.43 -0.87
N ALA A 566 0.77 11.18 -0.70
CA ALA A 566 -0.18 10.81 0.35
C ALA A 566 0.39 11.07 1.75
N VAL A 567 1.66 10.74 2.01
CA VAL A 567 2.38 11.03 3.26
C VAL A 567 2.44 12.54 3.53
N ARG A 568 2.80 13.33 2.53
CA ARG A 568 2.82 14.80 2.62
C ARG A 568 1.46 15.37 3.03
N ASN A 569 0.37 14.86 2.46
CA ASN A 569 -0.99 15.36 2.73
C ASN A 569 -1.57 14.81 4.04
N TYR A 570 -1.41 13.52 4.32
CA TYR A 570 -2.22 12.84 5.34
C TYR A 570 -1.48 12.53 6.63
N TRP A 571 -0.15 12.42 6.62
CA TRP A 571 0.63 12.22 7.84
C TRP A 571 1.16 13.53 8.40
N PHE A 572 1.65 14.40 7.52
CA PHE A 572 2.33 15.65 7.90
C PHE A 572 1.51 16.92 7.69
N ASP A 573 0.28 16.78 7.13
CA ASP A 573 -0.63 17.90 6.79
C ASP A 573 0.13 19.13 6.26
N ALA A 574 0.94 18.90 5.24
CA ALA A 574 1.93 19.87 4.81
C ALA A 574 1.30 21.20 4.36
N ASP A 575 0.13 21.12 3.73
CA ASP A 575 -0.67 22.25 3.27
C ASP A 575 -1.63 22.81 4.34
N GLU A 576 -1.70 22.18 5.52
CA GLU A 576 -2.62 22.55 6.63
C GLU A 576 -4.10 22.56 6.18
N ASP A 577 -4.48 21.58 5.34
CA ASP A 577 -5.80 21.48 4.70
C ASP A 577 -6.48 20.09 4.83
N ALA A 578 -5.81 19.13 5.47
CA ALA A 578 -6.35 17.80 5.71
C ALA A 578 -6.94 17.63 7.12
N PHE A 579 -6.29 18.17 8.16
CA PHE A 579 -6.71 17.93 9.54
C PHE A 579 -7.83 18.90 9.98
N PRO A 580 -8.80 18.43 10.80
CA PRO A 580 -9.80 19.32 11.36
C PRO A 580 -9.18 20.39 12.27
N ALA A 581 -9.67 21.62 12.20
CA ALA A 581 -9.07 22.76 12.92
C ALA A 581 -9.09 22.64 14.46
N ASP A 582 -9.98 21.83 15.04
CA ASP A 582 -10.04 21.53 16.47
C ASP A 582 -9.21 20.30 16.87
N PHE A 583 -8.63 19.57 15.92
CA PHE A 583 -7.60 18.56 16.16
C PHE A 583 -6.25 19.26 16.35
N GLN A 584 -5.75 19.30 17.59
CA GLN A 584 -4.61 20.15 17.97
C GLN A 584 -3.23 19.49 17.77
N HIS A 585 -3.08 18.72 16.71
CA HIS A 585 -1.83 18.06 16.32
C HIS A 585 -1.51 18.34 14.85
N ASN A 586 -0.23 18.49 14.53
CA ASN A 586 0.26 18.77 13.17
C ASN A 586 0.80 17.52 12.48
N THR A 587 0.75 16.35 13.13
CA THR A 587 1.24 15.09 12.58
C THR A 587 0.42 13.93 13.10
N LEU A 588 0.28 12.88 12.29
CA LEU A 588 -0.27 11.60 12.72
C LEU A 588 0.84 10.55 12.82
N GLY A 589 0.75 9.73 13.87
CA GLY A 589 1.48 8.46 13.93
C GLY A 589 0.79 7.41 13.06
N MET A 590 -0.54 7.47 12.94
CA MET A 590 -1.35 6.53 12.18
C MET A 590 -2.44 7.22 11.35
N VAL A 591 -2.56 6.83 10.08
CA VAL A 591 -3.71 7.16 9.26
C VAL A 591 -4.69 5.99 9.26
N TRP A 592 -5.97 6.30 9.48
CA TRP A 592 -7.08 5.36 9.44
C TRP A 592 -7.97 5.66 8.23
N SER A 593 -8.73 4.70 7.71
CA SER A 593 -9.68 5.01 6.65
C SER A 593 -10.66 6.12 7.07
N ALA A 594 -11.16 6.09 8.31
CA ALA A 594 -12.08 7.11 8.82
C ALA A 594 -11.42 8.44 9.25
N GLY A 595 -10.09 8.56 9.27
CA GLY A 595 -9.42 9.74 9.83
C GLY A 595 -7.98 9.49 10.22
N GLY A 596 -7.58 9.93 11.39
CA GLY A 596 -6.19 9.96 11.79
C GLY A 596 -5.98 9.94 13.30
N ALA A 597 -4.89 9.30 13.75
CA ALA A 597 -4.48 9.26 15.14
C ALA A 597 -3.02 9.75 15.33
N HIS A 598 -2.83 10.69 16.25
CA HIS A 598 -1.56 11.05 16.84
C HIS A 598 -1.21 10.05 17.95
N ALA A 599 -0.92 8.80 17.55
CA ALA A 599 -0.65 7.69 18.45
C ALA A 599 0.19 6.62 17.75
N THR A 600 0.71 5.65 18.51
CA THR A 600 1.27 4.40 17.99
C THR A 600 0.57 3.18 18.59
N TRP A 601 0.88 1.99 18.06
CA TRP A 601 0.34 0.73 18.58
C TRP A 601 0.84 0.34 19.97
N TRP A 602 1.95 0.91 20.46
CA TRP A 602 2.59 0.46 21.72
C TRP A 602 2.92 1.57 22.73
N THR A 603 2.96 2.84 22.33
CA THR A 603 3.41 3.92 23.20
C THR A 603 2.66 5.23 22.94
N GLY A 604 2.66 6.10 23.95
CA GLY A 604 2.24 7.51 23.81
C GLY A 604 3.43 8.47 23.85
N ASN A 605 4.66 7.97 23.69
CA ASN A 605 5.86 8.79 23.68
C ASN A 605 5.87 9.69 22.43
N PRO A 606 5.93 11.03 22.56
CA PRO A 606 5.96 11.95 21.42
C PRO A 606 7.11 11.65 20.44
N GLU A 607 8.28 11.28 20.94
CA GLU A 607 9.46 11.02 20.12
C GLU A 607 9.23 9.82 19.19
N GLU A 608 8.54 8.79 19.68
CA GLU A 608 8.21 7.60 18.90
C GLU A 608 7.00 7.85 17.96
N ILE A 609 5.98 8.61 18.40
CA ILE A 609 4.84 9.00 17.53
C ILE A 609 5.34 9.77 16.30
N HIS A 610 6.30 10.67 16.49
CA HIS A 610 6.89 11.44 15.41
C HIS A 610 7.91 10.62 14.60
N GLY A 611 8.77 9.86 15.29
CA GLY A 611 9.85 9.09 14.66
C GLY A 611 9.40 7.88 13.86
N ILE A 612 8.21 7.32 14.13
CA ILE A 612 7.72 6.11 13.43
C ILE A 612 7.46 6.34 11.94
N ASN A 613 7.15 7.57 11.52
CA ASN A 613 6.99 7.96 10.12
C ASN A 613 8.28 8.53 9.48
N VAL A 614 9.39 8.46 10.22
CA VAL A 614 10.72 8.83 9.74
C VAL A 614 11.54 7.57 9.46
N LEU A 615 11.48 6.59 10.36
CA LEU A 615 12.30 5.38 10.29
C LEU A 615 11.77 4.34 9.29
N PRO A 616 12.63 3.54 8.65
CA PRO A 616 14.08 3.67 8.63
C PRO A 616 14.51 4.87 7.76
N VAL A 617 15.52 5.60 8.21
CA VAL A 617 16.09 6.68 7.39
C VAL A 617 16.95 6.06 6.30
N THR A 618 16.61 6.33 5.05
CA THR A 618 17.34 5.81 3.88
C THR A 618 17.45 6.89 2.81
N GLY A 619 18.09 6.57 1.69
CA GLY A 619 18.07 7.46 0.52
C GLY A 619 16.68 7.69 -0.08
N ALA A 620 15.64 6.97 0.37
CA ALA A 620 14.26 7.27 -0.01
C ALA A 620 13.58 8.28 0.91
N SER A 621 14.12 8.53 2.11
CA SER A 621 13.62 9.56 3.04
C SER A 621 13.80 10.99 2.50
N LEU A 622 14.54 11.16 1.39
CA LEU A 622 14.71 12.44 0.69
C LEU A 622 13.38 13.07 0.25
N HIS A 623 12.32 12.27 0.06
CA HIS A 623 10.99 12.76 -0.30
C HIS A 623 10.38 13.68 0.77
N LEU A 624 10.74 13.48 2.05
CA LEU A 624 10.23 14.29 3.15
C LEU A 624 10.70 15.75 3.03
N ALA A 625 11.85 16.00 2.40
CA ALA A 625 12.39 17.35 2.19
C ALA A 625 11.59 18.21 1.18
N ARG A 626 10.53 17.65 0.56
CA ARG A 626 9.60 18.42 -0.28
C ARG A 626 8.86 19.50 0.51
N ASP A 627 8.64 19.28 1.81
CA ASP A 627 8.03 20.28 2.68
C ASP A 627 8.81 20.46 3.99
N LYS A 628 9.81 21.34 3.92
CA LYS A 628 10.68 21.65 5.07
C LYS A 628 9.91 22.32 6.22
N ALA A 629 8.85 23.08 5.90
CA ALA A 629 8.03 23.72 6.92
C ALA A 629 7.23 22.67 7.72
N ALA A 630 6.72 21.63 7.07
CA ALA A 630 6.05 20.52 7.76
C ALA A 630 7.00 19.78 8.72
N ILE A 631 8.26 19.56 8.31
CA ILE A 631 9.32 19.00 9.20
C ILE A 631 9.52 19.88 10.43
N ASP A 632 9.66 21.20 10.23
CA ASP A 632 9.90 22.14 11.33
C ASP A 632 8.71 22.21 12.30
N ARG A 633 7.46 22.20 11.79
CA ARG A 633 6.24 22.14 12.61
C ARG A 633 6.17 20.83 13.41
N ASN A 634 6.46 19.70 12.77
CA ASN A 634 6.49 18.39 13.39
C ASN A 634 7.47 18.34 14.57
N LEU A 635 8.72 18.78 14.36
CA LEU A 635 9.73 18.79 15.42
C LEU A 635 9.38 19.77 16.55
N ALA A 636 8.82 20.94 16.23
CA ALA A 636 8.38 21.90 17.24
C ALA A 636 7.20 21.38 18.07
N GLU A 637 6.32 20.56 17.49
CA GLU A 637 5.29 19.84 18.22
C GLU A 637 5.85 18.78 19.16
N MET A 638 6.72 17.91 18.65
CA MET A 638 7.37 16.89 19.44
C MET A 638 8.10 17.48 20.65
N GLU A 639 8.89 18.55 20.46
CA GLU A 639 9.61 19.19 21.57
C GLU A 639 8.66 19.82 22.61
N ARG A 640 7.55 20.40 22.15
CA ARG A 640 6.52 20.97 23.05
C ARG A 640 5.89 19.89 23.92
N GLU A 641 5.56 18.75 23.32
CA GLU A 641 4.93 17.62 24.02
C GLU A 641 5.90 16.89 24.94
N ASN A 642 7.17 16.76 24.52
CA ASN A 642 8.23 16.16 25.32
C ASN A 642 8.73 17.08 26.47
N GLY A 643 8.37 18.37 26.43
CA GLY A 643 8.83 19.37 27.40
C GLY A 643 10.29 19.81 27.20
N GLY A 644 10.82 19.61 25.99
CA GLY A 644 12.20 19.93 25.62
C GLY A 644 12.69 19.09 24.43
N PRO A 645 13.98 19.18 24.09
CA PRO A 645 14.59 18.39 23.02
C PRO A 645 14.48 16.89 23.25
N ALA A 646 14.54 16.13 22.16
CA ALA A 646 14.52 14.68 22.17
C ALA A 646 15.56 14.04 23.12
N VAL A 647 15.14 13.03 23.89
CA VAL A 647 15.96 12.19 24.75
C VAL A 647 15.97 10.71 24.36
N GLU A 648 15.06 10.26 23.49
CA GLU A 648 14.92 8.93 22.90
C GLU A 648 14.85 9.05 21.36
N TRP A 649 15.37 8.05 20.63
CA TRP A 649 15.41 8.08 19.15
C TRP A 649 15.97 9.38 18.55
N ARG A 650 16.86 10.05 19.30
CA ARG A 650 17.33 11.40 18.98
C ARG A 650 17.99 11.42 17.62
N GLU A 651 18.72 10.35 17.31
CA GLU A 651 19.40 10.14 16.05
C GLU A 651 18.44 10.17 14.85
N LEU A 652 17.29 9.50 14.94
CA LEU A 652 16.27 9.53 13.89
C LEU A 652 15.71 10.94 13.71
N LEU A 653 15.42 11.62 14.84
CA LEU A 653 14.89 12.98 14.83
C LEU A 653 15.93 14.01 14.33
N TRP A 654 17.22 13.79 14.56
CA TRP A 654 18.30 14.61 13.98
C TRP A 654 18.44 14.36 12.47
N GLU A 655 18.31 13.11 12.03
CA GLU A 655 18.32 12.81 10.60
C GLU A 655 17.12 13.43 9.87
N PHE A 656 15.94 13.41 10.50
CA PHE A 656 14.76 14.13 10.02
C PHE A 656 14.97 15.64 9.99
N GLN A 657 15.48 16.22 11.08
CA GLN A 657 15.84 17.64 11.15
C GLN A 657 16.84 18.03 10.06
N ALA A 658 17.77 17.14 9.69
CA ALA A 658 18.76 17.44 8.66
C ALA A 658 18.15 17.59 7.25
N LEU A 659 16.92 17.11 7.02
CA LEU A 659 16.20 17.30 5.77
C LEU A 659 15.60 18.71 5.62
N SER A 660 15.37 19.43 6.72
CA SER A 660 14.96 20.84 6.71
C SER A 660 16.11 21.80 7.04
N ASP A 661 16.79 21.57 8.16
CA ASP A 661 17.91 22.38 8.67
C ASP A 661 19.12 21.50 9.04
N PRO A 662 20.02 21.23 8.06
CA PRO A 662 21.24 20.46 8.30
C PRO A 662 22.17 21.06 9.36
N ALA A 663 22.17 22.38 9.53
CA ALA A 663 23.04 23.04 10.51
C ALA A 663 22.53 22.84 11.94
N ALA A 664 21.21 22.95 12.14
CA ALA A 664 20.57 22.64 13.42
C ALA A 664 20.76 21.17 13.80
N ALA A 665 20.51 20.24 12.87
CA ALA A 665 20.73 18.81 13.11
C ALA A 665 22.17 18.50 13.50
N ARG A 666 23.14 19.14 12.83
CA ARG A 666 24.56 19.00 13.15
C ARG A 666 24.90 19.49 14.56
N ALA A 667 24.30 20.60 14.98
CA ALA A 667 24.47 21.12 16.33
C ALA A 667 23.80 20.22 17.39
N ALA A 668 22.59 19.72 17.10
CA ALA A 668 21.85 18.80 17.96
C ALA A 668 22.61 17.48 18.18
N TYR A 669 23.14 16.87 17.11
CA TYR A 669 24.01 15.71 17.20
C TYR A 669 25.22 15.93 18.11
N ALA A 670 25.89 17.09 17.97
CA ALA A 670 27.09 17.40 18.74
C ALA A 670 26.76 17.63 20.23
N ALA A 671 25.64 18.30 20.53
CA ALA A 671 25.21 18.59 21.89
C ALA A 671 24.56 17.37 22.58
N GLY A 672 23.88 16.52 21.81
CA GLY A 672 23.04 15.43 22.30
C GLY A 672 23.73 14.09 22.56
N GLY A 673 25.05 14.03 22.40
CA GLY A 673 25.84 12.80 22.62
C GLY A 673 25.94 11.90 21.39
N GLY A 674 26.01 12.48 20.18
CA GLY A 674 26.19 11.73 18.95
C GLY A 674 27.39 10.77 19.00
N GLY A 675 27.12 9.47 18.87
CA GLY A 675 28.14 8.41 18.99
C GLY A 675 28.37 7.88 20.40
N THR A 676 27.59 8.25 21.42
CA THR A 676 27.90 7.91 22.83
C THR A 676 26.89 6.99 23.52
N TYR A 677 25.84 6.55 22.82
CA TYR A 677 24.81 5.64 23.33
C TYR A 677 24.41 4.63 22.24
N ALA A 678 23.56 3.65 22.53
CA ALA A 678 23.09 2.73 21.50
C ALA A 678 21.96 3.39 20.68
N PRO A 679 22.08 3.51 19.34
CA PRO A 679 21.00 4.03 18.52
C PRO A 679 19.81 3.06 18.49
N GLU A 680 18.68 3.52 17.96
CA GLU A 680 17.53 2.70 17.57
C GLU A 680 17.99 1.41 16.87
N ALA A 681 17.31 0.30 17.12
CA ALA A 681 17.80 -1.04 16.76
C ALA A 681 18.05 -1.26 15.26
N GLY A 682 17.34 -0.52 14.40
CA GLY A 682 17.48 -0.53 12.95
C GLY A 682 18.53 0.45 12.42
N GLU A 683 19.19 1.20 13.30
CA GLU A 683 20.04 2.33 12.96
C GLU A 683 21.49 2.12 13.42
N SER A 684 22.43 2.92 12.92
CA SER A 684 23.84 2.84 13.30
C SER A 684 24.53 4.19 13.34
N TRP A 685 25.53 4.35 14.22
CA TRP A 685 26.33 5.58 14.21
C TRP A 685 27.11 5.80 12.93
N ALA A 686 27.40 4.75 12.15
CA ALA A 686 28.00 4.90 10.83
C ALA A 686 27.05 5.67 9.89
N HIS A 687 25.78 5.27 9.86
CA HIS A 687 24.76 5.89 9.02
C HIS A 687 24.38 7.29 9.54
N VAL A 688 24.04 7.45 10.83
CA VAL A 688 23.69 8.74 11.44
C VAL A 688 24.79 9.79 11.27
N TYR A 689 26.04 9.40 11.56
CA TYR A 689 27.19 10.29 11.37
C TYR A 689 27.33 10.71 9.91
N HIS A 690 27.25 9.75 8.99
CA HIS A 690 27.35 10.03 7.57
C HIS A 690 26.23 10.95 7.09
N TRP A 691 24.98 10.67 7.45
CA TRP A 691 23.80 11.43 7.05
C TRP A 691 23.91 12.90 7.46
N ILE A 692 24.07 13.14 8.76
CA ILE A 692 24.10 14.50 9.34
C ILE A 692 25.27 15.31 8.79
N HIS A 693 26.46 14.70 8.67
CA HIS A 693 27.63 15.42 8.17
C HIS A 693 27.60 15.67 6.68
N THR A 694 27.02 14.77 5.89
CA THR A 694 26.87 14.97 4.45
C THR A 694 25.89 16.09 4.18
N LEU A 695 24.69 16.06 4.77
CA LEU A 695 23.71 17.13 4.58
C LEU A 695 24.21 18.47 5.13
N ALA A 696 24.99 18.49 6.21
CA ALA A 696 25.62 19.73 6.70
C ALA A 696 26.62 20.33 5.69
N ALA A 697 27.23 19.52 4.83
CA ALA A 697 28.20 19.97 3.82
C ALA A 697 27.57 20.26 2.46
N THR A 698 26.60 19.45 2.02
CA THR A 698 25.94 19.57 0.72
C THR A 698 24.67 20.41 0.75
N GLY A 699 24.12 20.61 1.95
CA GLY A 699 22.78 21.14 2.18
C GLY A 699 21.71 20.07 2.16
N ALA A 700 20.49 20.49 2.50
CA ALA A 700 19.29 19.66 2.43
C ALA A 700 18.95 19.34 0.96
N PRO A 701 18.13 18.29 0.70
CA PRO A 701 17.68 17.99 -0.65
C PRO A 701 16.98 19.19 -1.30
N ASP A 702 17.19 19.34 -2.61
CA ASP A 702 16.53 20.32 -3.48
C ASP A 702 15.56 19.58 -4.41
N PRO A 703 14.26 19.51 -4.06
CA PRO A 703 13.27 18.78 -4.84
C PRO A 703 12.86 19.50 -6.13
N THR A 704 13.36 20.72 -6.37
CA THR A 704 12.99 21.52 -7.57
C THR A 704 13.70 21.07 -8.84
N VAL A 705 14.66 20.15 -8.73
CA VAL A 705 15.43 19.61 -9.84
C VAL A 705 15.25 18.10 -9.91
N THR A 706 14.66 17.61 -10.99
CA THR A 706 14.51 16.19 -11.30
C THR A 706 15.66 15.72 -12.19
N ALA A 707 15.73 14.42 -12.46
CA ALA A 707 16.74 13.83 -13.32
C ALA A 707 16.16 12.72 -14.20
N ASP A 708 16.87 12.41 -15.30
CA ASP A 708 16.58 11.27 -16.18
C ASP A 708 16.94 9.90 -15.59
N SER A 709 17.02 9.82 -14.27
CA SER A 709 17.37 8.62 -13.52
C SER A 709 16.68 8.64 -12.16
N PRO A 710 15.98 7.55 -11.76
CA PRO A 710 15.35 7.46 -10.45
C PRO A 710 16.37 7.24 -9.32
N THR A 711 17.65 7.13 -9.66
CA THR A 711 18.75 6.93 -8.70
C THR A 711 19.69 8.13 -8.65
N ALA A 712 19.10 9.33 -8.78
CA ALA A 712 19.78 10.61 -8.74
C ALA A 712 19.02 11.63 -7.88
N ALA A 713 19.74 12.51 -7.20
CA ALA A 713 19.17 13.55 -6.35
C ALA A 713 20.06 14.79 -6.34
N VAL A 714 19.47 15.93 -6.00
CA VAL A 714 20.16 17.22 -5.88
C VAL A 714 20.04 17.72 -4.44
N PHE A 715 21.12 18.32 -3.95
CA PHE A 715 21.22 18.96 -2.64
C PHE A 715 21.64 20.41 -2.82
N ALA A 716 21.19 21.32 -1.93
CA ALA A 716 21.52 22.73 -2.06
C ALA A 716 21.88 23.39 -0.72
N ALA A 717 23.00 24.12 -0.72
CA ALA A 717 23.45 24.96 0.38
C ALA A 717 23.87 26.34 -0.13
N GLY A 718 23.29 27.41 0.41
CA GLY A 718 23.72 28.79 0.09
C GLY A 718 23.66 29.16 -1.39
N GLY A 719 22.77 28.55 -2.17
CA GLY A 719 22.64 28.76 -3.62
C GLY A 719 23.57 27.91 -4.49
N THR A 720 24.42 27.07 -3.89
CA THR A 720 25.24 26.08 -4.61
C THR A 720 24.57 24.72 -4.58
N ARG A 721 24.49 24.07 -5.75
CA ARG A 721 23.91 22.72 -5.88
C ARG A 721 25.00 21.66 -5.90
N THR A 722 24.66 20.50 -5.33
CA THR A 722 25.44 19.27 -5.39
C THR A 722 24.57 18.20 -6.02
N TYR A 723 25.01 17.69 -7.16
CA TYR A 723 24.32 16.69 -7.96
C TYR A 723 24.91 15.33 -7.65
N ALA A 724 24.08 14.35 -7.33
CA ALA A 724 24.50 13.00 -7.01
C ALA A 724 23.70 11.99 -7.84
N ALA A 725 24.38 10.96 -8.34
CA ALA A 725 23.71 9.85 -9.01
C ALA A 725 24.47 8.55 -8.80
N HIS A 726 23.72 7.45 -8.78
CA HIS A 726 24.26 6.10 -8.76
C HIS A 726 23.95 5.36 -10.07
N ASN A 727 24.93 4.63 -10.59
CA ASN A 727 24.80 3.77 -11.76
C ASN A 727 24.92 2.31 -11.35
N TYR A 728 23.82 1.58 -11.40
CA TYR A 728 23.80 0.13 -11.16
C TYR A 728 24.28 -0.68 -12.38
N GLY A 729 24.28 -0.07 -13.57
CA GLY A 729 24.63 -0.70 -14.83
C GLY A 729 26.11 -1.05 -14.97
N ALA A 730 26.40 -1.97 -15.89
CA ALA A 730 27.76 -2.44 -16.19
C ALA A 730 28.54 -1.52 -17.15
N THR A 731 27.92 -0.44 -17.63
CA THR A 731 28.52 0.55 -18.53
C THR A 731 28.30 1.95 -17.96
N ASP A 732 29.20 2.88 -18.28
CA ASP A 732 29.04 4.28 -17.91
C ASP A 732 27.70 4.86 -18.40
N GLN A 733 27.06 5.69 -17.58
CA GLN A 733 25.86 6.42 -17.93
C GLN A 733 26.12 7.93 -17.85
N THR A 734 25.34 8.71 -18.59
CA THR A 734 25.24 10.16 -18.39
C THR A 734 23.85 10.44 -17.85
N VAL A 735 23.78 11.07 -16.67
CA VAL A 735 22.53 11.53 -16.06
C VAL A 735 22.35 13.01 -16.38
N THR A 736 21.16 13.37 -16.82
CA THR A 736 20.75 14.75 -17.15
C THR A 736 19.73 15.22 -16.13
N PHE A 737 20.00 16.37 -15.52
CA PHE A 737 19.10 17.02 -14.58
C PHE A 737 18.22 18.06 -15.29
N SER A 738 17.05 18.36 -14.72
CA SER A 738 16.07 19.26 -15.33
C SER A 738 16.55 20.71 -15.49
N ASP A 739 17.59 21.12 -14.76
CA ASP A 739 18.27 22.42 -14.91
C ASP A 739 19.39 22.42 -15.96
N GLY A 740 19.57 21.31 -16.68
CA GLY A 740 20.55 21.15 -17.76
C GLY A 740 21.93 20.65 -17.32
N LYS A 741 22.16 20.45 -16.01
CA LYS A 741 23.39 19.80 -15.54
C LYS A 741 23.47 18.38 -16.06
N THR A 742 24.66 17.95 -16.46
CA THR A 742 24.94 16.54 -16.78
C THR A 742 26.02 15.97 -15.87
N LEU A 743 25.91 14.69 -15.55
CA LEU A 743 26.84 13.96 -14.70
C LEU A 743 27.19 12.62 -15.36
N ARG A 744 28.46 12.42 -15.70
CA ARG A 744 28.95 11.10 -16.15
C ARG A 744 29.18 10.22 -14.93
N VAL A 745 28.44 9.11 -14.84
CA VAL A 745 28.49 8.16 -13.73
C VAL A 745 29.07 6.83 -14.23
N PRO A 746 30.30 6.45 -13.83
CA PRO A 746 30.90 5.19 -14.25
C PRO A 746 30.07 3.98 -13.87
N ALA A 747 30.27 2.86 -14.57
CA ALA A 747 29.63 1.58 -14.26
C ALA A 747 29.75 1.22 -12.76
N ARG A 748 28.65 0.76 -12.15
CA ARG A 748 28.59 0.26 -10.76
C ARG A 748 29.18 1.22 -9.73
N SER A 749 28.86 2.50 -9.83
CA SER A 749 29.46 3.53 -8.97
C SER A 749 28.50 4.69 -8.69
N SER A 750 28.79 5.44 -7.63
CA SER A 750 28.19 6.75 -7.37
C SER A 750 29.12 7.86 -7.85
N THR A 751 28.55 8.93 -8.40
CA THR A 751 29.30 10.15 -8.73
C THR A 751 28.61 11.36 -8.10
N THR A 752 29.40 12.35 -7.72
CA THR A 752 28.93 13.62 -7.16
C THR A 752 29.70 14.77 -7.77
N GLU A 753 29.00 15.87 -8.08
CA GLU A 753 29.61 17.11 -8.52
C GLU A 753 28.91 18.31 -7.89
N THR A 754 29.69 19.28 -7.41
CA THR A 754 29.20 20.55 -6.85
C THR A 754 29.52 21.67 -7.84
N GLY A 755 28.54 22.51 -8.17
CA GLY A 755 28.73 23.59 -9.13
C GLY A 755 27.51 24.43 -9.37
#